data_AF-A0A9P7CVQ3-F1
#
_entry.id   AF-A0A9P7CVQ3-F1
#
_cell.length_a   1.000
_cell.length_b   1.000
_cell.length_c   1.000
_cell.angle_alpha   90.00
_cell.angle_beta   90.00
_cell.angle_gamma   90.00
#
_symmetry.space_group_name_H-M   'P 1'
#
loop_
_entity.id
_entity.type
_entity.pdbx_description
1 polymer ?
#
loop_
_entity_poly.entity_id
_entity_poly.type
_entity_poly.pdbx_seq_one_letter_code
_entity_poly.pdbx_strand_id
1 'polypeptide(L)'
;MAPPTLAQKDKKLFADLLSQYENRQLSKGRKTADQILKKYPEHGETMCMKGLILVHLGQRDEGINLVKEGMRKDLSSHICWHVWALIQKSEHKYEDALKSYIQALKFDKDNFNILRDTAVLQTQTRQFEGLVETRHNLLRLRPYNRHHWVGLAVAYQLNGNLAEAKQVLEYIEGFLRNVGSYDVEFSELLMYHVRILEDMGDFQSAVDMLESHDRAKGGSVLDRMASTEAKARLLAKLKESNADDEQRTAWTERADAAWRWLLSQNADGYEYYKGFLANQGIDLANVTDENREKALEMLRGYFNAQFATAPRRLALHVVTGQEFKDLIKPYLTNAFTKGIPSLFADLKPLYRDSDKRQIIEDIVEEFRATFATSPPSTGDSVEPTTYLWALYLLAQHHSYLGRHKQALKILDIAIAHTPTLPELYMTRARALKRAGDPHGAARAMNDARLLDGQDRFINTKTGKYLLRAGMVNEADAIFSKFTRGGTPAATDLEEMQAMHYLVEQGDSYRRAGKLNLALKKYYVIQKVFESFREDQYEFHQYSVRKTILNVYTEMLKWEDNVRSHPGFIHAAVATVQIWVALYDDATLGLSLQPAETTAPDVSSKKAINKAKKAARKGQPEADGANSKKATATQSEDKGLEPPRLRDDDPEGLKLVLAEDPLERADKYLTGLSELVPQNMDICFAIYDVAIRRKKYLQAVRMLMRAHSLDSEHPDLHSRIAHLRNTVSSLPEPIPAPVGPVLAESIASLLPGEISLELFNSQYLQKHSSSSMAIVAHAKVAQILKAPQDEVDSILFTVLKEPVQLDHEAAFAVLSYLKEMNSSRAEEFRIACNDRFELSTLFRSDEEIAALQRSFTESGESPADGEALETVV
;
A
#
# COMPACT_ATOMS: atom_id res chain seq x y z
N MET A 1 51.83 17.76 -1.06
CA MET A 1 52.82 16.71 -0.73
C MET A 1 52.39 15.43 -1.41
N ALA A 2 53.29 14.71 -2.08
CA ALA A 2 52.96 13.39 -2.62
C ALA A 2 52.66 12.43 -1.44
N PRO A 3 51.67 11.53 -1.56
CA PRO A 3 51.30 10.64 -0.47
C PRO A 3 52.48 9.70 -0.11
N PRO A 4 52.64 9.34 1.18
CA PRO A 4 53.72 8.48 1.63
C PRO A 4 53.63 7.09 0.97
N THR A 5 54.69 6.67 0.28
CA THR A 5 54.72 5.38 -0.43
C THR A 5 55.20 4.25 0.49
N LEU A 6 54.40 3.18 0.61
CA LEU A 6 54.75 2.00 1.42
C LEU A 6 55.94 1.22 0.83
N ALA A 7 56.81 0.70 1.69
CA ALA A 7 57.85 -0.25 1.31
C ALA A 7 57.25 -1.60 0.85
N GLN A 8 57.98 -2.38 0.05
CA GLN A 8 57.46 -3.61 -0.58
C GLN A 8 56.89 -4.63 0.42
N LYS A 9 57.50 -4.79 1.60
CA LYS A 9 56.99 -5.66 2.68
C LYS A 9 55.69 -5.13 3.29
N ASP A 10 55.56 -3.81 3.44
CA ASP A 10 54.38 -3.16 4.01
C ASP A 10 53.24 -3.05 2.97
N LYS A 11 53.54 -3.02 1.66
CA LYS A 11 52.54 -3.21 0.59
C LYS A 11 51.87 -4.59 0.65
N LYS A 12 52.65 -5.64 0.90
CA LYS A 12 52.08 -6.98 1.12
C LYS A 12 51.20 -7.00 2.37
N LEU A 13 51.64 -6.36 3.44
CA LEU A 13 50.85 -6.25 4.67
C LEU A 13 49.53 -5.48 4.45
N PHE A 14 49.54 -4.47 3.58
CA PHE A 14 48.33 -3.75 3.18
C PHE A 14 47.40 -4.60 2.29
N ALA A 15 47.93 -5.40 1.38
CA ALA A 15 47.14 -6.38 0.64
C ALA A 15 46.52 -7.43 1.58
N ASP A 16 47.27 -7.88 2.59
CA ASP A 16 46.77 -8.77 3.64
C ASP A 16 45.65 -8.09 4.45
N LEU A 17 45.75 -6.78 4.73
CA LEU A 17 44.68 -6.01 5.37
C LEU A 17 43.39 -6.00 4.53
N LEU A 18 43.48 -5.76 3.22
CA LEU A 18 42.34 -5.81 2.31
C LEU A 18 41.70 -7.21 2.31
N SER A 19 42.51 -8.26 2.20
CA SER A 19 42.03 -9.64 2.24
C SER A 19 41.41 -10.02 3.58
N GLN A 20 41.96 -9.53 4.70
CA GLN A 20 41.38 -9.73 6.03
C GLN A 20 40.01 -9.08 6.14
N TYR A 21 39.83 -7.88 5.57
CA TYR A 21 38.52 -7.24 5.50
C TYR A 21 37.53 -8.04 4.64
N GLU A 22 37.93 -8.46 3.42
CA GLU A 22 37.09 -9.26 2.52
C GLU A 22 36.66 -10.60 3.13
N ASN A 23 37.56 -11.24 3.88
CA ASN A 23 37.30 -12.48 4.61
C ASN A 23 36.63 -12.26 5.97
N ARG A 24 36.15 -11.04 6.26
CA ARG A 24 35.47 -10.64 7.49
C ARG A 24 36.29 -10.83 8.77
N GLN A 25 37.62 -10.87 8.70
CA GLN A 25 38.53 -10.97 9.85
C GLN A 25 38.81 -9.59 10.44
N LEU A 26 37.79 -8.92 11.00
CA LEU A 26 37.82 -7.48 11.33
C LEU A 26 38.82 -7.17 12.45
N SER A 27 38.84 -7.98 13.51
CA SER A 27 39.78 -7.81 14.64
C SER A 27 41.24 -7.97 14.22
N LYS A 28 41.51 -8.89 13.30
CA LYS A 28 42.85 -9.09 12.73
C LYS A 28 43.22 -7.94 11.78
N GLY A 29 42.29 -7.52 10.94
CA GLY A 29 42.41 -6.35 10.07
C GLY A 29 42.80 -5.10 10.86
N ARG A 30 42.11 -4.81 11.98
CA ARG A 30 42.43 -3.68 12.86
C ARG A 30 43.88 -3.72 13.33
N LYS A 31 44.35 -4.88 13.83
CA LYS A 31 45.75 -5.06 14.29
C LYS A 31 46.76 -4.86 13.16
N THR A 32 46.46 -5.38 11.97
CA THR A 32 47.30 -5.20 10.77
C THR A 32 47.38 -3.73 10.36
N ALA A 33 46.25 -3.01 10.40
CA ALA A 33 46.22 -1.58 10.11
C ALA A 33 47.02 -0.77 11.14
N ASP A 34 46.90 -1.08 12.43
CA ASP A 34 47.69 -0.45 13.50
C ASP A 34 49.20 -0.67 13.30
N GLN A 35 49.60 -1.86 12.84
CA GLN A 35 51.00 -2.17 12.53
C GLN A 35 51.56 -1.29 11.40
N ILE A 36 50.77 -1.01 10.36
CA ILE A 36 51.17 -0.13 9.25
C ILE A 36 51.22 1.32 9.73
N LEU A 37 50.18 1.79 10.42
CA LEU A 37 50.08 3.18 10.89
C LEU A 37 51.14 3.52 11.94
N LYS A 38 51.65 2.54 12.70
CA LYS A 38 52.80 2.75 13.59
C LYS A 38 54.07 3.17 12.84
N LYS A 39 54.26 2.67 11.61
CA LYS A 39 55.40 3.02 10.75
C LYS A 39 55.12 4.21 9.83
N TYR A 40 53.88 4.31 9.35
CA TYR A 40 53.42 5.33 8.41
C TYR A 40 52.13 6.00 8.93
N PRO A 41 52.23 6.93 9.90
CA PRO A 41 51.07 7.50 10.60
C PRO A 41 50.11 8.28 9.69
N GLU A 42 50.62 8.84 8.59
CA GLU A 42 49.84 9.66 7.64
C GLU A 42 49.45 8.91 6.36
N HIS A 43 49.52 7.57 6.36
CA HIS A 43 49.14 6.77 5.19
C HIS A 43 47.62 6.72 5.02
N GLY A 44 47.10 7.56 4.11
CA GLY A 44 45.66 7.77 3.91
C GLY A 44 44.84 6.49 3.67
N GLU A 45 45.31 5.59 2.80
CA GLU A 45 44.56 4.36 2.47
C GLU A 45 44.40 3.43 3.67
N THR A 46 45.43 3.33 4.52
CA THR A 46 45.36 2.52 5.75
C THR A 46 44.49 3.16 6.82
N MET A 47 44.53 4.50 6.95
CA MET A 47 43.61 5.22 7.84
C MET A 47 42.15 4.98 7.43
N CYS A 48 41.85 5.07 6.13
CA CYS A 48 40.53 4.78 5.59
C CYS A 48 40.11 3.33 5.86
N MET A 49 40.94 2.34 5.54
CA MET A 49 40.64 0.93 5.80
C MET A 49 40.42 0.62 7.28
N LYS A 50 41.23 1.23 8.18
CA LYS A 50 41.01 1.12 9.63
C LYS A 50 39.68 1.74 10.03
N GLY A 51 39.36 2.93 9.52
CA GLY A 51 38.09 3.60 9.79
C GLY A 51 36.88 2.76 9.37
N LEU A 52 36.93 2.13 8.20
CA LEU A 52 35.89 1.20 7.73
C LEU A 52 35.71 0.00 8.67
N ILE A 53 36.82 -0.62 9.10
CA ILE A 53 36.79 -1.71 10.07
C ILE A 53 36.17 -1.24 11.40
N LEU A 54 36.50 -0.04 11.88
CA LEU A 54 35.91 0.52 13.11
C LEU A 54 34.40 0.75 12.98
N VAL A 55 33.93 1.23 11.83
CA VAL A 55 32.49 1.38 11.55
C VAL A 55 31.77 0.02 11.65
N HIS A 56 32.35 -1.03 11.07
CA HIS A 56 31.81 -2.40 11.12
C HIS A 56 31.93 -3.06 12.50
N LEU A 57 32.92 -2.68 13.31
CA LEU A 57 33.03 -3.07 14.72
C LEU A 57 32.09 -2.27 15.66
N GLY A 58 31.24 -1.38 15.14
CA GLY A 58 30.29 -0.58 15.92
C GLY A 58 30.84 0.74 16.47
N GLN A 59 32.11 1.07 16.24
CA GLN A 59 32.73 2.34 16.62
C GLN A 59 32.57 3.38 15.51
N ARG A 60 31.32 3.74 15.19
CA ARG A 60 30.95 4.48 13.98
C ARG A 60 31.56 5.88 13.90
N ASP A 61 31.37 6.71 14.92
CA ASP A 61 31.81 8.11 14.88
C ASP A 61 33.33 8.24 14.78
N GLU A 62 34.04 7.41 15.55
CA GLU A 62 35.50 7.30 15.49
C GLU A 62 35.96 6.85 14.11
N GLY A 63 35.33 5.80 13.55
CA GLY A 63 35.64 5.29 12.22
C GLY A 63 35.43 6.33 11.12
N ILE A 64 34.29 7.04 11.11
CA ILE A 64 33.99 8.08 10.12
C ILE A 64 34.99 9.24 10.20
N ASN A 65 35.35 9.68 11.40
CA ASN A 65 36.34 10.73 11.58
C ASN A 65 37.72 10.31 11.04
N LEU A 66 38.12 9.06 11.30
CA LEU A 66 39.38 8.52 10.81
C LEU A 66 39.41 8.40 9.28
N VAL A 67 38.29 8.00 8.65
CA VAL A 67 38.18 7.99 7.18
C VAL A 67 38.30 9.40 6.59
N LYS A 68 37.59 10.39 7.17
CA LYS A 68 37.68 11.78 6.71
C LYS A 68 39.10 12.34 6.82
N GLU A 69 39.82 12.00 7.89
CA GLU A 69 41.23 12.36 8.03
C GLU A 69 42.12 11.65 7.00
N GLY A 70 41.94 10.35 6.80
CA GLY A 70 42.67 9.57 5.80
C GLY A 70 42.48 10.10 4.39
N MET A 71 41.26 10.46 4.01
CA MET A 71 40.96 11.09 2.72
C MET A 71 41.68 12.43 2.53
N ARG A 72 41.80 13.27 3.57
CA ARG A 72 42.55 14.53 3.48
C ARG A 72 44.04 14.31 3.23
N LYS A 73 44.58 13.16 3.62
CA LYS A 73 45.98 12.79 3.40
C LYS A 73 46.24 12.26 1.99
N ASP A 74 45.23 11.67 1.34
CA ASP A 74 45.31 11.23 -0.05
C ASP A 74 43.95 11.32 -0.78
N LEU A 75 43.72 12.46 -1.43
CA LEU A 75 42.52 12.73 -2.24
C LEU A 75 42.58 12.09 -3.64
N SER A 76 43.74 11.55 -4.03
CA SER A 76 43.96 10.93 -5.34
C SER A 76 43.85 9.40 -5.33
N SER A 77 43.73 8.78 -4.15
CA SER A 77 43.59 7.32 -4.05
C SER A 77 42.15 6.87 -4.33
N HIS A 78 42.01 5.95 -5.29
CA HIS A 78 40.75 5.26 -5.55
C HIS A 78 40.28 4.45 -4.32
N ILE A 79 41.20 3.94 -3.49
CA ILE A 79 40.87 3.16 -2.28
C ILE A 79 40.20 4.04 -1.23
N CYS A 80 40.73 5.25 -0.99
CA CYS A 80 40.13 6.21 -0.06
C CYS A 80 38.68 6.55 -0.47
N TRP A 81 38.45 6.85 -1.76
CA TRP A 81 37.11 7.15 -2.28
C TRP A 81 36.19 5.93 -2.24
N HIS A 82 36.69 4.73 -2.56
CA HIS A 82 35.92 3.50 -2.49
C HIS A 82 35.48 3.18 -1.06
N VAL A 83 36.37 3.31 -0.07
CA VAL A 83 36.02 3.13 1.35
C VAL A 83 34.94 4.12 1.79
N TRP A 84 35.07 5.38 1.40
CA TRP A 84 34.05 6.39 1.72
C TRP A 84 32.69 6.05 1.08
N ALA A 85 32.70 5.58 -0.17
CA ALA A 85 31.50 5.12 -0.86
C ALA A 85 30.84 3.91 -0.17
N LEU A 86 31.64 2.96 0.35
CA LEU A 86 31.14 1.81 1.12
C LEU A 86 30.44 2.25 2.41
N ILE A 87 31.01 3.24 3.12
CA ILE A 87 30.39 3.80 4.32
C ILE A 87 29.05 4.45 3.95
N GLN A 88 29.04 5.35 2.96
CA GLN A 88 27.81 6.01 2.51
C GLN A 88 26.74 5.02 2.05
N LYS A 89 27.14 3.96 1.32
CA LYS A 89 26.27 2.85 0.92
C LYS A 89 25.66 2.15 2.13
N SER A 90 26.44 1.88 3.18
CA SER A 90 25.93 1.28 4.42
C SER A 90 25.00 2.20 5.23
N GLU A 91 24.94 3.49 4.90
CA GLU A 91 23.95 4.43 5.45
C GLU A 91 22.76 4.65 4.50
N HIS A 92 22.64 3.85 3.43
CA HIS A 92 21.62 3.98 2.38
C HIS A 92 21.65 5.34 1.64
N LYS A 93 22.77 6.07 1.71
CA LYS A 93 23.00 7.33 0.99
C LYS A 93 23.51 7.05 -0.42
N TYR A 94 22.67 6.40 -1.24
CA TYR A 94 23.10 5.87 -2.53
C TYR A 94 23.61 6.92 -3.53
N GLU A 95 22.96 8.09 -3.58
CA GLU A 95 23.40 9.19 -4.46
C GLU A 95 24.80 9.70 -4.10
N ASP A 96 25.08 9.83 -2.80
CA ASP A 96 26.39 10.29 -2.35
C ASP A 96 27.45 9.20 -2.50
N ALA A 97 27.08 7.93 -2.25
CA ALA A 97 27.94 6.78 -2.52
C ALA A 97 28.32 6.71 -4.01
N LEU A 98 27.35 6.91 -4.91
CA LEU A 98 27.58 6.91 -6.36
C LEU A 98 28.58 7.98 -6.78
N LYS A 99 28.47 9.22 -6.26
CA LYS A 99 29.46 10.28 -6.51
C LYS A 99 30.87 9.85 -6.09
N SER A 100 31.00 9.21 -4.92
CA SER A 100 32.28 8.71 -4.41
C SER A 100 32.86 7.58 -5.26
N TYR A 101 32.02 6.64 -5.73
CA TYR A 101 32.46 5.59 -6.65
C TYR A 101 32.90 6.13 -8.02
N ILE A 102 32.15 7.08 -8.59
CA ILE A 102 32.54 7.77 -9.84
C ILE A 102 33.88 8.47 -9.65
N GLN A 103 34.11 9.11 -8.51
CA GLN A 103 35.39 9.75 -8.21
C GLN A 103 36.53 8.73 -8.08
N ALA A 104 36.29 7.56 -7.48
CA ALA A 104 37.26 6.46 -7.45
C ALA A 104 37.62 5.97 -8.86
N LEU A 105 36.64 5.81 -9.74
CA LEU A 105 36.84 5.39 -11.14
C LEU A 105 37.64 6.40 -11.98
N LYS A 106 37.71 7.68 -11.60
CA LYS A 106 38.59 8.64 -12.28
C LYS A 106 40.07 8.29 -12.12
N PHE A 107 40.43 7.67 -10.99
CA PHE A 107 41.80 7.27 -10.66
C PHE A 107 42.12 5.82 -11.04
N ASP A 108 41.11 4.93 -11.02
CA ASP A 108 41.23 3.54 -11.49
C ASP A 108 40.01 3.16 -12.36
N LYS A 109 40.10 3.46 -13.67
CA LYS A 109 38.98 3.36 -14.62
C LYS A 109 38.52 1.94 -14.90
N ASP A 110 39.42 0.98 -14.79
CA ASP A 110 39.18 -0.43 -15.15
C ASP A 110 38.96 -1.31 -13.90
N ASN A 111 38.75 -0.69 -12.72
CA ASN A 111 38.45 -1.43 -11.49
C ASN A 111 37.10 -2.14 -11.57
N PHE A 112 37.14 -3.44 -11.83
CA PHE A 112 35.93 -4.24 -12.05
C PHE A 112 34.97 -4.24 -10.85
N ASN A 113 35.47 -4.28 -9.62
CA ASN A 113 34.63 -4.31 -8.42
C ASN A 113 33.87 -3.00 -8.26
N ILE A 114 34.57 -1.86 -8.46
CA ILE A 114 33.94 -0.55 -8.41
C ILE A 114 32.94 -0.38 -9.55
N LEU A 115 33.27 -0.76 -10.78
CA LEU A 115 32.33 -0.71 -11.92
C LEU A 115 31.05 -1.51 -11.65
N ARG A 116 31.18 -2.70 -11.06
CA ARG A 116 30.03 -3.55 -10.71
C ARG A 116 29.13 -2.89 -9.66
N ASP A 117 29.72 -2.35 -8.59
CA ASP A 117 28.96 -1.69 -7.52
C ASP A 117 28.35 -0.36 -8.01
N THR A 118 29.05 0.39 -8.86
CA THR A 118 28.53 1.58 -9.57
C THR A 118 27.30 1.24 -10.41
N ALA A 119 27.33 0.15 -11.19
CA ALA A 119 26.19 -0.26 -12.01
C ALA A 119 24.95 -0.58 -11.16
N VAL A 120 25.13 -1.20 -9.99
CA VAL A 120 24.01 -1.44 -9.06
C VAL A 120 23.45 -0.13 -8.53
N LEU A 121 24.31 0.78 -8.09
CA LEU A 121 23.90 2.08 -7.56
C LEU A 121 23.20 2.93 -8.61
N GLN A 122 23.72 2.99 -9.83
CA GLN A 122 23.08 3.69 -10.95
C GLN A 122 21.70 3.12 -11.27
N THR A 123 21.51 1.81 -11.13
CA THR A 123 20.18 1.21 -11.27
C THR A 123 19.27 1.62 -10.12
N GLN A 124 19.74 1.54 -8.86
CA GLN A 124 18.98 1.91 -7.66
C GLN A 124 18.52 3.37 -7.68
N THR A 125 19.37 4.27 -8.17
CA THR A 125 19.09 5.71 -8.31
C THR A 125 18.51 6.11 -9.67
N ARG A 126 18.23 5.14 -10.56
CA ARG A 126 17.63 5.35 -11.89
C ARG A 126 18.47 6.25 -12.81
N GLN A 127 19.79 6.27 -12.62
CA GLN A 127 20.77 6.97 -13.46
C GLN A 127 21.16 6.11 -14.67
N PHE A 128 20.22 5.91 -15.60
CA PHE A 128 20.35 4.92 -16.68
C PHE A 128 21.37 5.27 -17.76
N GLU A 129 21.58 6.56 -18.04
CA GLU A 129 22.59 7.01 -19.02
C GLU A 129 23.99 6.54 -18.60
N GLY A 130 24.39 6.83 -17.36
CA GLY A 130 25.66 6.36 -16.79
C GLY A 130 25.72 4.84 -16.60
N LEU A 131 24.57 4.17 -16.44
CA LEU A 131 24.50 2.71 -16.35
C LEU A 131 24.92 2.04 -17.65
N VAL A 132 24.49 2.58 -18.80
CA VAL A 132 24.88 2.06 -20.12
C VAL A 132 26.39 2.11 -20.30
N GLU A 133 27.02 3.25 -19.99
CA GLU A 133 28.49 3.39 -20.06
C GLU A 133 29.21 2.39 -19.16
N THR A 134 28.73 2.24 -17.92
CA THR A 134 29.33 1.34 -16.93
C THR A 134 29.19 -0.12 -17.34
N ARG A 135 28.04 -0.53 -17.88
CA ARG A 135 27.79 -1.89 -18.38
C ARG A 135 28.61 -2.20 -19.64
N HIS A 136 28.81 -1.22 -20.52
CA HIS A 136 29.74 -1.33 -21.64
C HIS A 136 31.18 -1.59 -21.17
N ASN A 137 31.66 -0.85 -20.17
CA ASN A 137 32.99 -1.07 -19.61
C ASN A 137 33.13 -2.46 -18.97
N LEU A 138 32.12 -2.92 -18.22
CA LEU A 138 32.11 -4.27 -17.66
C LEU A 138 32.17 -5.35 -18.76
N LEU A 139 31.43 -5.16 -19.85
CA LEU A 139 31.44 -6.06 -20.99
C LEU A 139 32.81 -6.06 -21.70
N ARG A 140 33.39 -4.88 -21.95
CA ARG A 140 34.72 -4.72 -22.56
C ARG A 140 35.81 -5.45 -21.77
N LEU A 141 35.76 -5.38 -20.43
CA LEU A 141 36.73 -6.05 -19.57
C LEU A 141 36.56 -7.57 -19.53
N ARG A 142 35.33 -8.08 -19.69
CA ARG A 142 35.02 -9.53 -19.61
C ARG A 142 33.98 -9.97 -20.64
N PRO A 143 34.32 -9.97 -21.95
CA PRO A 143 33.34 -10.20 -23.02
C PRO A 143 32.80 -11.63 -23.08
N TYR A 144 33.50 -12.62 -22.52
CA TYR A 144 33.08 -14.02 -22.55
C TYR A 144 32.02 -14.38 -21.49
N ASN A 145 31.69 -13.46 -20.58
CA ASN A 145 30.66 -13.69 -19.57
C ASN A 145 29.31 -13.17 -20.06
N ARG A 146 28.37 -14.09 -20.34
CA ARG A 146 27.02 -13.77 -20.84
C ARG A 146 26.28 -12.74 -19.99
N HIS A 147 26.49 -12.72 -18.67
CA HIS A 147 25.77 -11.80 -17.78
C HIS A 147 26.13 -10.33 -18.01
N HIS A 148 27.30 -10.03 -18.58
CA HIS A 148 27.64 -8.66 -18.94
C HIS A 148 26.91 -8.19 -20.19
N TRP A 149 26.69 -9.08 -21.16
CA TRP A 149 25.84 -8.81 -22.30
C TRP A 149 24.39 -8.60 -21.87
N VAL A 150 23.86 -9.51 -21.06
CA VAL A 150 22.50 -9.39 -20.50
C VAL A 150 22.35 -8.08 -19.71
N GLY A 151 23.31 -7.76 -18.86
CA GLY A 151 23.30 -6.52 -18.09
C GLY A 151 23.35 -5.26 -18.96
N LEU A 152 24.00 -5.31 -20.11
CA LEU A 152 24.01 -4.21 -21.08
C LEU A 152 22.67 -4.09 -21.83
N ALA A 153 22.06 -5.21 -22.25
CA ALA A 153 20.73 -5.19 -22.86
C ALA A 153 19.67 -4.59 -21.92
N VAL A 154 19.73 -4.94 -20.63
CA VAL A 154 18.87 -4.36 -19.59
C VAL A 154 19.14 -2.86 -19.41
N ALA A 155 20.41 -2.43 -19.38
CA ALA A 155 20.73 -1.01 -19.27
C ALA A 155 20.18 -0.19 -20.45
N TYR A 156 20.30 -0.72 -21.68
CA TYR A 156 19.73 -0.09 -22.86
C TYR A 156 18.21 0.00 -22.81
N GLN A 157 17.52 -1.08 -22.41
CA GLN A 157 16.07 -1.06 -22.24
C GLN A 157 15.66 0.02 -21.21
N LEU A 158 16.29 0.05 -20.04
CA LEU A 158 15.97 1.01 -18.98
C LEU A 158 16.24 2.45 -19.39
N ASN A 159 17.24 2.68 -20.25
CA ASN A 159 17.53 3.99 -20.83
C ASN A 159 16.58 4.37 -21.99
N GLY A 160 15.69 3.46 -22.42
CA GLY A 160 14.78 3.67 -23.56
C GLY A 160 15.41 3.39 -24.94
N ASN A 161 16.66 2.93 -24.99
CA ASN A 161 17.40 2.58 -26.20
C ASN A 161 17.06 1.15 -26.67
N LEU A 162 15.83 0.93 -27.11
CA LEU A 162 15.33 -0.41 -27.44
C LEU A 162 16.03 -1.05 -28.65
N ALA A 163 16.44 -0.26 -29.63
CA ALA A 163 17.12 -0.75 -30.83
C ALA A 163 18.49 -1.36 -30.48
N GLU A 164 19.25 -0.70 -29.61
CA GLU A 164 20.53 -1.19 -29.11
C GLU A 164 20.35 -2.42 -28.21
N ALA A 165 19.29 -2.44 -27.38
CA ALA A 165 18.95 -3.63 -26.58
C ALA A 165 18.68 -4.85 -27.49
N LYS A 166 17.89 -4.68 -28.55
CA LYS A 166 17.63 -5.72 -29.56
C LYS A 166 18.93 -6.22 -30.19
N GLN A 167 19.79 -5.33 -30.68
CA GLN A 167 21.06 -5.71 -31.28
C GLN A 167 21.92 -6.54 -30.32
N VAL A 168 22.04 -6.11 -29.06
CA VAL A 168 22.78 -6.85 -28.03
C VAL A 168 22.20 -8.26 -27.84
N LEU A 169 20.88 -8.42 -27.82
CA LEU A 169 20.22 -9.72 -27.69
C LEU A 169 20.47 -10.63 -28.90
N GLU A 170 20.35 -10.10 -30.11
CA GLU A 170 20.65 -10.83 -31.36
C GLU A 170 22.11 -11.32 -31.39
N TYR A 171 23.06 -10.48 -30.93
CA TYR A 171 24.45 -10.90 -30.76
C TYR A 171 24.59 -12.03 -29.73
N ILE A 172 23.87 -11.95 -28.60
CA ILE A 172 23.90 -12.99 -27.57
C ILE A 172 23.41 -14.33 -28.12
N GLU A 173 22.25 -14.31 -28.76
CA GLU A 173 21.62 -15.49 -29.34
C GLU A 173 22.51 -16.12 -30.42
N GLY A 174 23.19 -15.31 -31.24
CA GLY A 174 24.12 -15.79 -32.27
C GLY A 174 25.37 -16.48 -31.74
N PHE A 175 25.88 -16.10 -30.56
CA PHE A 175 27.06 -16.76 -29.97
C PHE A 175 26.72 -18.00 -29.15
N LEU A 176 25.50 -18.07 -28.59
CA LEU A 176 25.01 -19.22 -27.82
C LEU A 176 24.68 -20.40 -28.74
N ARG A 177 25.71 -21.07 -29.24
CA ARG A 177 25.57 -22.30 -30.06
C ARG A 177 25.36 -23.52 -29.17
N ASN A 178 24.51 -24.46 -29.61
CA ASN A 178 24.24 -25.74 -28.94
C ASN A 178 23.65 -25.61 -27.52
N VAL A 179 22.73 -24.65 -27.32
CA VAL A 179 21.99 -24.56 -26.06
C VAL A 179 21.11 -25.81 -25.90
N GLY A 180 21.13 -26.40 -24.71
CA GLY A 180 20.31 -27.56 -24.39
C GLY A 180 18.80 -27.25 -24.55
N SER A 181 18.00 -28.26 -24.89
CA SER A 181 16.56 -28.10 -25.09
C SER A 181 15.77 -27.75 -23.83
N TYR A 182 16.42 -27.70 -22.66
CA TYR A 182 15.82 -27.34 -21.37
C TYR A 182 16.68 -26.31 -20.62
N ASP A 183 17.23 -25.32 -21.32
CA ASP A 183 17.93 -24.20 -20.70
C ASP A 183 16.93 -23.10 -20.29
N VAL A 184 16.71 -22.96 -18.98
CA VAL A 184 15.78 -21.98 -18.42
C VAL A 184 16.26 -20.55 -18.67
N GLU A 185 17.56 -20.28 -18.57
CA GLU A 185 18.08 -18.92 -18.75
C GLU A 185 17.98 -18.48 -20.21
N PHE A 186 18.16 -19.41 -21.15
CA PHE A 186 17.94 -19.13 -22.57
C PHE A 186 16.45 -18.93 -22.90
N SER A 187 15.56 -19.74 -22.32
CA SER A 187 14.11 -19.52 -22.44
C SER A 187 13.70 -18.13 -21.97
N GLU A 188 14.18 -17.69 -20.81
CA GLU A 188 13.89 -16.35 -20.28
C GLU A 188 14.50 -15.24 -21.14
N LEU A 189 15.72 -15.45 -21.69
CA LEU A 189 16.34 -14.50 -22.61
C LEU A 189 15.49 -14.27 -23.86
N LEU A 190 14.96 -15.35 -24.44
CA LEU A 190 14.06 -15.27 -25.60
C LEU A 190 12.77 -14.53 -25.25
N MET A 191 12.16 -14.84 -24.10
CA MET A 191 10.95 -14.13 -23.65
C MET A 191 11.21 -12.65 -23.35
N TYR A 192 12.41 -12.30 -22.89
CA TYR A 192 12.84 -10.92 -22.74
C TYR A 192 13.04 -10.23 -24.09
N HIS A 193 13.61 -10.92 -25.09
CA HIS A 193 13.73 -10.39 -26.44
C HIS A 193 12.35 -10.14 -27.08
N VAL A 194 11.41 -11.08 -26.95
CA VAL A 194 10.00 -10.88 -27.35
C VAL A 194 9.42 -9.62 -26.70
N ARG A 195 9.72 -9.36 -25.43
CA ARG A 195 9.28 -8.15 -24.73
C ARG A 195 9.89 -6.88 -25.30
N ILE A 196 11.18 -6.88 -25.65
CA ILE A 196 11.84 -5.74 -26.32
C ILE A 196 11.21 -5.46 -27.68
N LEU A 197 10.97 -6.49 -28.50
CA LEU A 197 10.31 -6.35 -29.80
C LEU A 197 8.89 -5.78 -29.63
N GLU A 198 8.17 -6.23 -28.61
CA GLU A 198 6.86 -5.69 -28.26
C GLU A 198 6.93 -4.20 -27.87
N ASP A 199 7.87 -3.82 -27.00
CA ASP A 199 8.04 -2.43 -26.57
C ASP A 199 8.48 -1.52 -27.74
N MET A 200 9.14 -2.08 -28.76
CA MET A 200 9.49 -1.39 -30.02
C MET A 200 8.32 -1.25 -31.01
N GLY A 201 7.22 -1.97 -30.79
CA GLY A 201 6.12 -2.06 -31.76
C GLY A 201 6.35 -3.05 -32.92
N ASP A 202 7.44 -3.83 -32.89
CA ASP A 202 7.78 -4.85 -33.89
C ASP A 202 7.05 -6.17 -33.60
N PHE A 203 5.71 -6.10 -33.65
CA PHE A 203 4.85 -7.20 -33.20
C PHE A 203 4.97 -8.46 -34.07
N GLN A 204 5.23 -8.29 -35.37
CA GLN A 204 5.36 -9.41 -36.31
C GLN A 204 6.59 -10.25 -35.97
N SER A 205 7.75 -9.61 -35.80
CA SER A 205 8.98 -10.31 -35.40
C SER A 205 8.83 -11.00 -34.04
N ALA A 206 8.12 -10.36 -33.10
CA ALA A 206 7.84 -10.94 -31.79
C ALA A 206 7.00 -12.23 -31.89
N VAL A 207 5.97 -12.25 -32.74
CA VAL A 207 5.15 -13.45 -32.99
C VAL A 207 5.97 -14.55 -33.68
N ASP A 208 6.77 -14.19 -34.69
CA ASP A 208 7.59 -15.15 -35.42
C ASP A 208 8.65 -15.81 -34.52
N MET A 209 9.21 -15.05 -33.58
CA MET A 209 10.11 -15.57 -32.54
C MET A 209 9.40 -16.56 -31.61
N LEU A 210 8.19 -16.23 -31.13
CA LEU A 210 7.41 -17.15 -30.29
C LEU A 210 7.06 -18.45 -31.03
N GLU A 211 6.79 -18.39 -32.33
CA GLU A 211 6.41 -19.57 -33.11
C GLU A 211 7.59 -20.45 -33.51
N SER A 212 8.75 -19.84 -33.79
CA SER A 212 9.99 -20.56 -34.10
C SER A 212 10.58 -21.26 -32.88
N HIS A 213 10.37 -20.71 -31.68
CA HIS A 213 10.80 -21.31 -30.41
C HIS A 213 9.67 -21.99 -29.62
N ASP A 214 8.54 -22.28 -30.26
CA ASP A 214 7.39 -22.95 -29.64
C ASP A 214 7.77 -24.33 -29.07
N ARG A 215 7.52 -24.51 -27.77
CA ARG A 215 7.83 -25.74 -27.05
C ARG A 215 7.18 -26.98 -27.67
N ALA A 216 5.94 -26.85 -28.15
CA ALA A 216 5.20 -27.97 -28.73
C ALA A 216 5.86 -28.49 -30.02
N LYS A 217 6.69 -27.66 -30.66
CA LYS A 217 7.45 -27.97 -31.88
C LYS A 217 8.92 -28.30 -31.61
N GLY A 218 9.29 -28.52 -30.34
CA GLY A 218 10.67 -28.79 -29.92
C GLY A 218 11.52 -27.55 -29.67
N GLY A 219 10.90 -26.36 -29.63
CA GLY A 219 11.58 -25.09 -29.35
C GLY A 219 12.04 -24.92 -27.89
N SER A 220 12.77 -23.83 -27.67
CA SER A 220 13.51 -23.56 -26.44
C SER A 220 12.72 -22.79 -25.38
N VAL A 221 11.59 -22.16 -25.72
CA VAL A 221 10.76 -21.45 -24.73
C VAL A 221 10.03 -22.48 -23.86
N LEU A 222 10.26 -22.46 -22.55
CA LEU A 222 9.73 -23.44 -21.60
C LEU A 222 8.35 -23.03 -21.05
N ASP A 223 8.12 -21.73 -20.83
CA ASP A 223 6.83 -21.22 -20.33
C ASP A 223 5.80 -21.11 -21.45
N ARG A 224 5.03 -22.18 -21.63
CA ARG A 224 3.96 -22.27 -22.64
C ARG A 224 2.78 -21.34 -22.35
N MET A 225 2.51 -21.04 -21.08
CA MET A 225 1.40 -20.16 -20.71
C MET A 225 1.75 -18.72 -21.10
N ALA A 226 2.88 -18.21 -20.58
CA ALA A 226 3.33 -16.84 -20.86
C ALA A 226 3.58 -16.60 -22.35
N SER A 227 4.20 -17.55 -23.05
CA SER A 227 4.42 -17.45 -24.50
C SER A 227 3.11 -17.39 -25.30
N THR A 228 2.09 -18.15 -24.90
CA THR A 228 0.79 -18.17 -25.59
C THR A 228 -0.04 -16.94 -25.28
N GLU A 229 -0.01 -16.46 -24.04
CA GLU A 229 -0.61 -15.17 -23.64
C GLU A 229 0.04 -14.01 -24.41
N ALA A 230 1.38 -13.98 -24.49
CA ALA A 230 2.11 -12.99 -25.28
C ALA A 230 1.72 -13.06 -26.76
N LYS A 231 1.67 -14.27 -27.34
CA LYS A 231 1.24 -14.48 -28.73
C LYS A 231 -0.17 -13.94 -28.99
N ALA A 232 -1.14 -14.28 -28.16
CA ALA A 232 -2.52 -13.83 -28.33
C ALA A 232 -2.64 -12.31 -28.26
N ARG A 233 -1.93 -11.69 -27.30
CA ARG A 233 -1.87 -10.24 -27.13
C ARG A 233 -1.17 -9.54 -28.31
N LEU A 234 -0.08 -10.09 -28.83
CA LEU A 234 0.64 -9.53 -29.98
C LEU A 234 -0.16 -9.62 -31.28
N LEU A 235 -0.87 -10.74 -31.50
CA LEU A 235 -1.78 -10.90 -32.65
C LEU A 235 -2.93 -9.88 -32.61
N ALA A 236 -3.46 -9.57 -31.43
CA ALA A 236 -4.46 -8.51 -31.27
C ALA A 236 -3.90 -7.13 -31.66
N LYS A 237 -2.67 -6.80 -31.25
CA LYS A 237 -2.00 -5.55 -31.64
C LYS A 237 -1.72 -5.46 -33.14
N LEU A 238 -1.31 -6.57 -33.76
CA LEU A 238 -1.16 -6.65 -35.23
C LEU A 238 -2.48 -6.34 -35.93
N LYS A 239 -3.58 -6.96 -35.47
CA LYS A 239 -4.95 -6.73 -35.95
C LYS A 239 -5.34 -5.25 -35.94
N GLU A 240 -5.01 -4.54 -34.86
CA GLU A 240 -5.31 -3.12 -34.68
C GLU A 240 -4.44 -2.20 -35.56
N SER A 241 -3.18 -2.59 -35.80
CA SER A 241 -2.22 -1.78 -36.55
C SER A 241 -2.33 -1.89 -38.09
N ASN A 242 -3.10 -2.85 -38.62
CA ASN A 242 -3.14 -3.15 -40.05
C ASN A 242 -4.51 -2.86 -40.69
N ALA A 243 -4.47 -2.41 -41.94
CA ALA A 243 -5.62 -2.09 -42.77
C ALA A 243 -6.06 -3.22 -43.70
N ASP A 244 -5.25 -4.28 -43.89
CA ASP A 244 -5.59 -5.40 -44.78
C ASP A 244 -6.51 -6.44 -44.11
N ASP A 245 -7.65 -6.72 -44.76
CA ASP A 245 -8.71 -7.59 -44.22
C ASP A 245 -8.33 -9.08 -44.23
N GLU A 246 -7.49 -9.53 -45.18
CA GLU A 246 -7.05 -10.93 -45.25
C GLU A 246 -6.11 -11.26 -44.08
N GLN A 247 -5.08 -10.44 -43.87
CA GLN A 247 -4.16 -10.58 -42.74
C GLN A 247 -4.86 -10.43 -41.39
N ARG A 248 -5.80 -9.48 -41.29
CA ARG A 248 -6.63 -9.31 -40.09
C ARG A 248 -7.40 -10.57 -39.75
N THR A 249 -7.99 -11.23 -40.75
CA THR A 249 -8.72 -12.49 -40.58
C THR A 249 -7.78 -13.60 -40.10
N ALA A 250 -6.63 -13.77 -40.77
CA ALA A 250 -5.64 -14.78 -40.39
C ALA A 250 -5.11 -14.60 -38.96
N TRP A 251 -4.84 -13.37 -38.52
CA TRP A 251 -4.42 -13.10 -37.14
C TRP A 251 -5.55 -13.32 -36.14
N THR A 252 -6.79 -12.99 -36.49
CA THR A 252 -7.96 -13.23 -35.65
C THR A 252 -8.13 -14.73 -35.39
N GLU A 253 -8.02 -15.58 -36.42
CA GLU A 253 -8.09 -17.04 -36.27
C GLU A 253 -6.95 -17.60 -35.41
N ARG A 254 -5.72 -17.11 -35.61
CA ARG A 254 -4.56 -17.52 -34.81
C ARG A 254 -4.69 -17.10 -33.34
N ALA A 255 -5.21 -15.89 -33.08
CA ALA A 255 -5.47 -15.41 -31.73
C ALA A 255 -6.62 -16.20 -31.07
N ASP A 256 -7.66 -16.54 -31.83
CA ASP A 256 -8.77 -17.37 -31.37
C ASP A 256 -8.27 -18.74 -30.91
N ALA A 257 -7.44 -19.41 -31.72
CA ALA A 257 -6.81 -20.68 -31.35
C ALA A 257 -5.96 -20.57 -30.07
N ALA A 258 -5.20 -19.48 -29.91
CA ALA A 258 -4.41 -19.22 -28.71
C ALA A 258 -5.30 -19.05 -27.46
N TRP A 259 -6.37 -18.24 -27.55
CA TRP A 259 -7.31 -18.04 -26.45
C TRP A 259 -8.06 -19.31 -26.07
N ARG A 260 -8.51 -20.10 -27.05
CA ARG A 260 -9.15 -21.40 -26.81
C ARG A 260 -8.19 -22.38 -26.12
N TRP A 261 -6.92 -22.38 -26.52
CA TRP A 261 -5.91 -23.18 -25.84
C TRP A 261 -5.74 -22.74 -24.38
N LEU A 262 -5.61 -21.43 -24.11
CA LEU A 262 -5.51 -20.91 -22.74
C LEU A 262 -6.74 -21.26 -21.89
N LEU A 263 -7.95 -21.16 -22.44
CA LEU A 263 -9.19 -21.58 -21.77
C LEU A 263 -9.23 -23.09 -21.51
N SER A 264 -8.64 -23.91 -22.38
CA SER A 264 -8.52 -25.35 -22.13
C SER A 264 -7.56 -25.68 -20.97
N GLN A 265 -6.59 -24.79 -20.69
CA GLN A 265 -5.68 -24.94 -19.55
C GLN A 265 -6.30 -24.41 -18.25
N ASN A 266 -7.05 -23.31 -18.33
CA ASN A 266 -7.74 -22.70 -17.20
C ASN A 266 -9.05 -22.02 -17.65
N ALA A 267 -10.16 -22.76 -17.55
CA ALA A 267 -11.49 -22.28 -17.89
C ALA A 267 -12.11 -21.35 -16.82
N ASP A 268 -11.41 -21.07 -15.72
CA ASP A 268 -11.81 -20.04 -14.74
C ASP A 268 -11.04 -18.71 -14.93
N GLY A 269 -10.19 -18.61 -15.96
CA GLY A 269 -9.45 -17.40 -16.30
C GLY A 269 -10.34 -16.29 -16.87
N TYR A 270 -10.78 -15.33 -16.05
CA TYR A 270 -11.59 -14.18 -16.50
C TYR A 270 -10.90 -13.37 -17.60
N GLU A 271 -9.59 -13.17 -17.49
CA GLU A 271 -8.81 -12.43 -18.50
C GLU A 271 -8.78 -13.15 -19.85
N TYR A 272 -8.86 -14.49 -19.87
CA TYR A 272 -8.91 -15.26 -21.12
C TYR A 272 -10.25 -15.10 -21.83
N TYR A 273 -11.35 -15.06 -21.08
CA TYR A 273 -12.65 -14.74 -21.68
C TYR A 273 -12.72 -13.30 -22.18
N LYS A 274 -12.14 -12.34 -21.46
CA LYS A 274 -12.02 -10.95 -21.95
C LYS A 274 -11.23 -10.89 -23.26
N GLY A 275 -10.06 -11.54 -23.32
CA GLY A 275 -9.25 -11.60 -24.53
C GLY A 275 -9.94 -12.32 -25.69
N PHE A 276 -10.60 -13.45 -25.42
CA PHE A 276 -11.36 -14.24 -26.38
C PHE A 276 -12.53 -13.45 -26.98
N LEU A 277 -13.29 -12.73 -26.15
CA LEU A 277 -14.39 -11.86 -26.59
C LEU A 277 -13.88 -10.61 -27.33
N ALA A 278 -12.82 -9.96 -26.82
CA ALA A 278 -12.22 -8.80 -27.46
C ALA A 278 -11.63 -9.14 -28.84
N ASN A 279 -11.11 -10.35 -29.03
CA ASN A 279 -10.66 -10.83 -30.33
C ASN A 279 -11.80 -10.79 -31.37
N GLN A 280 -13.04 -11.03 -30.93
CA GLN A 280 -14.28 -10.97 -31.72
C GLN A 280 -14.93 -9.58 -31.74
N GLY A 281 -14.27 -8.54 -31.21
CA GLY A 281 -14.77 -7.17 -31.15
C GLY A 281 -15.77 -6.90 -30.03
N ILE A 282 -15.83 -7.75 -29.00
CA ILE A 282 -16.78 -7.64 -27.90
C ILE A 282 -16.04 -7.20 -26.64
N ASP A 283 -16.35 -5.99 -26.16
CA ASP A 283 -15.93 -5.54 -24.84
C ASP A 283 -16.91 -6.04 -23.77
N LEU A 284 -16.45 -6.99 -22.95
CA LEU A 284 -17.25 -7.57 -21.86
C LEU A 284 -17.68 -6.53 -20.80
N ALA A 285 -16.95 -5.42 -20.66
CA ALA A 285 -17.34 -4.35 -19.75
C ALA A 285 -18.49 -3.50 -20.31
N ASN A 286 -18.64 -3.45 -21.64
CA ASN A 286 -19.57 -2.58 -22.36
C ASN A 286 -20.32 -3.34 -23.46
N VAL A 287 -21.03 -4.41 -23.08
CA VAL A 287 -21.83 -5.21 -24.02
C VAL A 287 -23.03 -4.40 -24.52
N THR A 288 -23.22 -4.37 -25.84
CA THR A 288 -24.34 -3.72 -26.52
C THR A 288 -25.39 -4.75 -26.91
N ASP A 289 -26.60 -4.31 -27.24
CA ASP A 289 -27.67 -5.24 -27.67
C ASP A 289 -27.32 -5.99 -28.96
N GLU A 290 -26.53 -5.39 -29.84
CA GLU A 290 -26.08 -5.98 -31.11
C GLU A 290 -25.09 -7.14 -30.91
N ASN A 291 -24.21 -7.05 -29.90
CA ASN A 291 -23.17 -8.06 -29.66
C ASN A 291 -23.48 -9.02 -28.50
N ARG A 292 -24.57 -8.77 -27.74
CA ARG A 292 -24.98 -9.55 -26.56
C ARG A 292 -25.19 -11.02 -26.88
N GLU A 293 -25.93 -11.33 -27.94
CA GLU A 293 -26.24 -12.71 -28.31
C GLU A 293 -24.96 -13.50 -28.65
N LYS A 294 -24.07 -12.91 -29.45
CA LYS A 294 -22.77 -13.50 -29.80
C LYS A 294 -21.90 -13.72 -28.56
N ALA A 295 -21.85 -12.76 -27.64
CA ALA A 295 -21.11 -12.89 -26.38
C ALA A 295 -21.63 -14.06 -25.53
N LEU A 296 -22.96 -14.22 -25.45
CA LEU A 296 -23.61 -15.29 -24.72
C LEU A 296 -23.36 -16.66 -25.35
N GLU A 297 -23.44 -16.77 -26.68
CA GLU A 297 -23.14 -18.01 -27.39
C GLU A 297 -21.71 -18.48 -27.09
N MET A 298 -20.75 -17.56 -27.17
CA MET A 298 -19.34 -17.83 -26.87
C MET A 298 -19.15 -18.32 -25.43
N LEU A 299 -19.81 -17.70 -24.44
CA LEU A 299 -19.73 -18.13 -23.03
C LEU A 299 -20.42 -19.47 -22.79
N ARG A 300 -21.59 -19.69 -23.42
CA ARG A 300 -22.36 -20.95 -23.34
C ARG A 300 -21.57 -22.15 -23.85
N GLY A 301 -20.73 -21.95 -24.86
CA GLY A 301 -19.80 -22.98 -25.36
C GLY A 301 -18.90 -23.59 -24.27
N TYR A 302 -18.67 -22.88 -23.16
CA TYR A 302 -17.85 -23.33 -22.04
C TYR A 302 -18.64 -23.70 -20.79
N PHE A 303 -19.98 -23.74 -20.81
CA PHE A 303 -20.74 -24.12 -19.63
C PHE A 303 -20.40 -25.54 -19.17
N ASN A 304 -20.10 -26.46 -20.08
CA ASN A 304 -19.76 -27.84 -19.74
C ASN A 304 -18.28 -28.02 -19.39
N ALA A 305 -17.48 -26.95 -19.33
CA ALA A 305 -16.10 -27.04 -18.87
C ALA A 305 -16.06 -27.56 -17.43
N GLN A 306 -15.25 -28.59 -17.21
CA GLN A 306 -15.19 -29.30 -15.94
C GLN A 306 -14.70 -28.36 -14.84
N PHE A 307 -15.41 -28.34 -13.70
CA PHE A 307 -15.13 -27.51 -12.52
C PHE A 307 -15.21 -25.99 -12.69
N ALA A 308 -15.34 -25.47 -13.92
CA ALA A 308 -15.34 -24.04 -14.19
C ALA A 308 -16.69 -23.37 -13.84
N THR A 309 -16.59 -22.24 -13.16
CA THR A 309 -17.73 -21.39 -12.76
C THR A 309 -17.73 -20.06 -13.50
N ALA A 310 -16.56 -19.57 -13.92
CA ALA A 310 -16.40 -18.30 -14.64
C ALA A 310 -17.35 -18.12 -15.83
N PRO A 311 -17.52 -19.06 -16.79
CA PRO A 311 -18.36 -18.80 -17.96
C PRO A 311 -19.83 -18.56 -17.61
N ARG A 312 -20.37 -19.31 -16.64
CA ARG A 312 -21.74 -19.09 -16.12
C ARG A 312 -21.83 -17.76 -15.39
N ARG A 313 -20.85 -17.44 -14.55
CA ARG A 313 -20.83 -16.20 -13.78
C ARG A 313 -20.70 -14.96 -14.67
N LEU A 314 -19.87 -15.02 -15.72
CA LEU A 314 -19.74 -13.98 -16.73
C LEU A 314 -21.01 -13.81 -17.55
N ALA A 315 -21.70 -14.91 -17.90
CA ALA A 315 -22.99 -14.82 -18.59
C ALA A 315 -24.01 -13.99 -17.81
N LEU A 316 -24.01 -14.04 -16.47
CA LEU A 316 -24.88 -13.22 -15.61
C LEU A 316 -24.60 -11.71 -15.71
N HIS A 317 -23.37 -11.31 -16.06
CA HIS A 317 -23.08 -9.90 -16.38
C HIS A 317 -23.74 -9.48 -17.69
N VAL A 318 -23.80 -10.39 -18.66
CA VAL A 318 -24.24 -10.14 -20.02
C VAL A 318 -25.75 -10.23 -20.21
N VAL A 319 -26.44 -11.22 -19.61
CA VAL A 319 -27.89 -11.37 -19.79
C VAL A 319 -28.70 -10.32 -19.02
N THR A 320 -29.92 -10.06 -19.47
CA THR A 320 -30.90 -9.15 -18.85
C THR A 320 -32.31 -9.79 -18.88
N GLY A 321 -33.27 -9.19 -18.17
CA GLY A 321 -34.68 -9.60 -18.21
C GLY A 321 -34.94 -11.05 -17.80
N GLN A 322 -35.80 -11.74 -18.56
CA GLN A 322 -36.19 -13.13 -18.28
C GLN A 322 -35.01 -14.11 -18.39
N GLU A 323 -34.12 -13.93 -19.36
CA GLU A 323 -32.96 -14.80 -19.54
C GLU A 323 -31.98 -14.69 -18.35
N PHE A 324 -31.88 -13.51 -17.72
CA PHE A 324 -31.17 -13.36 -16.45
C PHE A 324 -31.81 -14.20 -15.35
N LYS A 325 -33.14 -14.14 -15.21
CA LYS A 325 -33.89 -14.94 -14.23
C LYS A 325 -33.66 -16.45 -14.43
N ASP A 326 -33.65 -16.89 -15.68
CA ASP A 326 -33.47 -18.31 -16.04
C ASP A 326 -32.05 -18.81 -15.74
N LEU A 327 -31.02 -17.95 -15.90
CA LEU A 327 -29.63 -18.31 -15.58
C LEU A 327 -29.27 -18.14 -14.10
N ILE A 328 -29.80 -17.13 -13.41
CA ILE A 328 -29.45 -16.85 -12.01
C ILE A 328 -30.10 -17.83 -11.05
N LYS A 329 -31.34 -18.28 -11.31
CA LYS A 329 -32.04 -19.23 -10.42
C LYS A 329 -31.25 -20.52 -10.20
N PRO A 330 -30.81 -21.28 -11.24
CA PRO A 330 -30.00 -22.48 -11.03
C PRO A 330 -28.61 -22.18 -10.43
N TYR A 331 -28.04 -21.01 -10.72
CA TYR A 331 -26.78 -20.56 -10.12
C TYR A 331 -26.91 -20.42 -8.60
N LEU A 332 -27.96 -19.75 -8.13
CA LEU A 332 -28.30 -19.60 -6.71
C LEU A 332 -28.62 -20.96 -6.06
N THR A 333 -29.47 -21.78 -6.69
CA THR A 333 -29.82 -23.12 -6.17
C THR A 333 -28.58 -23.96 -5.90
N ASN A 334 -27.67 -24.04 -6.87
CA ASN A 334 -26.43 -24.79 -6.74
C ASN A 334 -25.54 -24.22 -5.62
N ALA A 335 -25.47 -22.90 -5.48
CA ALA A 335 -24.67 -22.27 -4.43
C ALA A 335 -25.26 -22.49 -3.02
N PHE A 336 -26.58 -22.48 -2.87
CA PHE A 336 -27.24 -22.78 -1.59
C PHE A 336 -27.11 -24.25 -1.19
N THR A 337 -27.30 -25.16 -2.15
CA THR A 337 -27.15 -26.60 -1.93
C THR A 337 -25.72 -26.95 -1.51
N LYS A 338 -24.72 -26.29 -2.10
CA LYS A 338 -23.30 -26.49 -1.74
C LYS A 338 -22.85 -25.70 -0.51
N GLY A 339 -23.68 -24.77 -0.03
CA GLY A 339 -23.36 -23.88 1.08
C GLY A 339 -22.16 -22.96 0.85
N ILE A 340 -22.17 -22.20 -0.25
CA ILE A 340 -21.07 -21.29 -0.61
C ILE A 340 -21.17 -19.96 0.17
N PRO A 341 -20.26 -19.66 1.13
CA PRO A 341 -20.36 -18.45 1.94
C PRO A 341 -20.00 -17.16 1.19
N SER A 342 -19.27 -17.28 0.09
CA SER A 342 -18.79 -16.16 -0.74
C SER A 342 -19.79 -15.72 -1.81
N LEU A 343 -20.98 -16.33 -1.90
CA LEU A 343 -21.95 -16.09 -2.97
C LEU A 343 -22.32 -14.60 -3.11
N PHE A 344 -22.58 -13.88 -2.01
CA PHE A 344 -22.87 -12.46 -2.10
C PHE A 344 -21.71 -11.64 -2.65
N ALA A 345 -20.47 -11.97 -2.25
CA ALA A 345 -19.28 -11.28 -2.74
C ALA A 345 -19.14 -11.46 -4.26
N ASP A 346 -19.44 -12.66 -4.74
CA ASP A 346 -19.49 -12.99 -6.16
C ASP A 346 -20.62 -12.25 -6.91
N LEU A 347 -21.82 -12.15 -6.34
CA LEU A 347 -22.97 -11.46 -6.96
C LEU A 347 -22.92 -9.94 -6.88
N LYS A 348 -22.15 -9.38 -5.94
CA LYS A 348 -22.09 -7.93 -5.67
C LYS A 348 -21.86 -7.05 -6.91
N PRO A 349 -21.01 -7.40 -7.88
CA PRO A 349 -20.87 -6.61 -9.11
C PRO A 349 -22.16 -6.46 -9.92
N LEU A 350 -23.10 -7.43 -9.83
CA LEU A 350 -24.41 -7.38 -10.50
C LEU A 350 -25.36 -6.35 -9.85
N TYR A 351 -25.10 -5.95 -8.60
CA TYR A 351 -25.97 -5.01 -7.86
C TYR A 351 -25.84 -3.56 -8.34
N ARG A 352 -24.94 -3.29 -9.29
CA ARG A 352 -24.91 -2.02 -10.03
C ARG A 352 -26.19 -1.80 -10.83
N ASP A 353 -26.81 -2.88 -11.28
CA ASP A 353 -28.08 -2.91 -11.98
C ASP A 353 -29.21 -3.14 -10.96
N SER A 354 -30.13 -2.18 -10.86
CA SER A 354 -31.26 -2.24 -9.91
C SER A 354 -32.21 -3.38 -10.19
N ASP A 355 -32.39 -3.75 -11.45
CA ASP A 355 -33.36 -4.75 -11.88
C ASP A 355 -32.81 -6.14 -11.58
N LYS A 356 -31.53 -6.39 -11.90
CA LYS A 356 -30.85 -7.63 -11.50
C LYS A 356 -30.86 -7.81 -9.99
N ARG A 357 -30.61 -6.74 -9.25
CA ARG A 357 -30.68 -6.74 -7.79
C ARG A 357 -32.06 -7.12 -7.28
N GLN A 358 -33.12 -6.55 -7.85
CA GLN A 358 -34.50 -6.87 -7.45
C GLN A 358 -34.86 -8.31 -7.77
N ILE A 359 -34.51 -8.80 -8.97
CA ILE A 359 -34.73 -10.20 -9.37
C ILE A 359 -34.04 -11.16 -8.40
N ILE A 360 -32.80 -10.85 -7.97
CA ILE A 360 -32.10 -11.66 -6.97
C ILE A 360 -32.85 -11.61 -5.63
N GLU A 361 -33.29 -10.44 -5.16
CA GLU A 361 -34.07 -10.32 -3.92
C GLU A 361 -35.33 -11.20 -3.97
N ASP A 362 -36.12 -11.08 -5.05
CA ASP A 362 -37.37 -11.80 -5.23
C ASP A 362 -37.17 -13.33 -5.24
N ILE A 363 -36.16 -13.82 -5.96
CA ILE A 363 -35.85 -15.26 -6.04
C ILE A 363 -35.41 -15.79 -4.67
N VAL A 364 -34.59 -15.04 -3.92
CA VAL A 364 -34.06 -15.52 -2.65
C VAL A 364 -35.14 -15.46 -1.55
N GLU A 365 -36.05 -14.49 -1.61
CA GLU A 365 -37.26 -14.47 -0.77
C GLU A 365 -38.20 -15.64 -1.09
N GLU A 366 -38.38 -16.00 -2.38
CA GLU A 366 -39.11 -17.19 -2.80
C GLU A 366 -38.51 -18.46 -2.17
N PHE A 367 -37.17 -18.60 -2.21
CA PHE A 367 -36.47 -19.69 -1.54
C PHE A 367 -36.70 -19.68 -0.02
N ARG A 368 -36.53 -18.53 0.64
CA ARG A 368 -36.73 -18.40 2.09
C ARG A 368 -38.14 -18.82 2.50
N ALA A 369 -39.17 -18.40 1.77
CA ALA A 369 -40.56 -18.73 2.05
C ALA A 369 -40.86 -20.22 1.86
N THR A 370 -40.35 -20.79 0.76
CA THR A 370 -40.53 -22.22 0.43
C THR A 370 -39.90 -23.12 1.50
N PHE A 371 -38.69 -22.78 1.95
CA PHE A 371 -37.95 -23.59 2.91
C PHE A 371 -38.37 -23.37 4.36
N ALA A 372 -39.01 -22.24 4.69
CA ALA A 372 -39.53 -21.99 6.03
C ALA A 372 -40.76 -22.86 6.40
N THR A 373 -41.46 -23.44 5.41
CA THR A 373 -42.77 -24.10 5.60
C THR A 373 -42.74 -25.63 5.39
N SER A 374 -41.60 -26.21 5.00
CA SER A 374 -41.50 -27.64 4.66
C SER A 374 -41.20 -28.50 5.91
N PRO A 375 -42.09 -29.42 6.34
CA PRO A 375 -41.77 -30.40 7.38
C PRO A 375 -40.76 -31.45 6.86
N PRO A 376 -39.96 -32.10 7.73
CA PRO A 376 -39.04 -33.15 7.31
C PRO A 376 -39.81 -34.42 6.92
N SER A 377 -40.22 -34.54 5.66
CA SER A 377 -40.78 -35.77 5.12
C SER A 377 -39.70 -36.60 4.42
N THR A 378 -39.75 -37.91 4.70
CA THR A 378 -38.87 -38.95 4.18
C THR A 378 -38.91 -39.01 2.65
N GLY A 379 -37.80 -38.65 2.00
CA GLY A 379 -37.53 -38.96 0.59
C GLY A 379 -36.82 -37.85 -0.18
N ASP A 380 -37.29 -36.60 -0.05
CA ASP A 380 -36.79 -35.40 -0.75
C ASP A 380 -36.75 -34.19 0.21
N SER A 381 -36.24 -34.39 1.43
CA SER A 381 -36.18 -33.33 2.43
C SER A 381 -35.26 -32.20 1.98
N VAL A 382 -35.77 -30.97 1.90
CA VAL A 382 -34.94 -29.76 1.79
C VAL A 382 -33.92 -29.77 2.92
N GLU A 383 -32.64 -29.73 2.57
CA GLU A 383 -31.55 -29.75 3.55
C GLU A 383 -31.60 -28.46 4.40
N PRO A 384 -31.63 -28.54 5.75
CA PRO A 384 -31.67 -27.36 6.64
C PRO A 384 -30.60 -26.30 6.34
N THR A 385 -29.48 -26.73 5.76
CA THR A 385 -28.38 -25.89 5.32
C THR A 385 -28.78 -24.94 4.18
N THR A 386 -29.61 -25.38 3.22
CA THR A 386 -30.06 -24.56 2.08
C THR A 386 -30.88 -23.36 2.55
N TYR A 387 -31.75 -23.56 3.55
CA TYR A 387 -32.52 -22.47 4.17
C TYR A 387 -31.60 -21.45 4.85
N LEU A 388 -30.62 -21.93 5.62
CA LEU A 388 -29.63 -21.09 6.29
C LEU A 388 -28.87 -20.19 5.30
N TRP A 389 -28.42 -20.74 4.17
CA TRP A 389 -27.68 -19.98 3.16
C TRP A 389 -28.54 -18.94 2.43
N ALA A 390 -29.84 -19.20 2.25
CA ALA A 390 -30.79 -18.19 1.76
C ALA A 390 -30.96 -17.03 2.75
N LEU A 391 -31.12 -17.33 4.05
CA LEU A 391 -31.16 -16.30 5.11
C LEU A 391 -29.86 -15.48 5.14
N TYR A 392 -28.71 -16.16 5.05
CA TYR A 392 -27.40 -15.52 5.05
C TYR A 392 -27.24 -14.55 3.87
N LEU A 393 -27.61 -14.96 2.65
CA LEU A 393 -27.56 -14.10 1.47
C LEU A 393 -28.49 -12.89 1.62
N LEU A 394 -29.72 -13.08 2.11
CA LEU A 394 -30.68 -11.99 2.35
C LEU A 394 -30.17 -10.99 3.39
N ALA A 395 -29.56 -11.47 4.48
CA ALA A 395 -28.94 -10.60 5.47
C ALA A 395 -27.83 -9.73 4.86
N GLN A 396 -26.97 -10.32 4.01
CA GLN A 396 -25.91 -9.58 3.31
C GLN A 396 -26.49 -8.57 2.31
N HIS A 397 -27.54 -8.95 1.58
CA HIS A 397 -28.28 -8.11 0.64
C HIS A 397 -28.89 -6.88 1.34
N HIS A 398 -29.68 -7.07 2.40
CA HIS A 398 -30.30 -5.95 3.11
C HIS A 398 -29.26 -5.06 3.82
N SER A 399 -28.20 -5.67 4.35
CA SER A 399 -27.07 -4.92 4.91
C SER A 399 -26.37 -4.05 3.86
N TYR A 400 -26.29 -4.50 2.60
CA TYR A 400 -25.71 -3.73 1.51
C TYR A 400 -26.61 -2.58 1.06
N LEU A 401 -27.93 -2.76 1.09
CA LEU A 401 -28.92 -1.75 0.73
C LEU A 401 -29.19 -0.68 1.80
N GLY A 402 -28.45 -0.67 2.92
CA GLY A 402 -28.73 0.24 4.03
C GLY A 402 -29.94 -0.18 4.90
N ARG A 403 -30.60 -1.31 4.60
CA ARG A 403 -31.73 -1.86 5.35
C ARG A 403 -31.26 -2.65 6.58
N HIS A 404 -30.44 -2.02 7.43
CA HIS A 404 -29.71 -2.70 8.51
C HIS A 404 -30.62 -3.35 9.57
N LYS A 405 -31.75 -2.73 9.92
CA LYS A 405 -32.75 -3.31 10.84
C LYS A 405 -33.30 -4.65 10.30
N GLN A 406 -33.58 -4.73 9.00
CA GLN A 406 -34.06 -5.96 8.36
C GLN A 406 -32.97 -7.01 8.30
N ALA A 407 -31.73 -6.62 7.96
CA ALA A 407 -30.59 -7.53 7.97
C ALA A 407 -30.36 -8.16 9.36
N LEU A 408 -30.44 -7.37 10.44
CA LEU A 408 -30.27 -7.86 11.81
C LEU A 408 -31.38 -8.84 12.21
N LYS A 409 -32.65 -8.54 11.87
CA LYS A 409 -33.78 -9.46 12.12
C LYS A 409 -33.59 -10.82 11.43
N ILE A 410 -33.13 -10.81 10.17
CA ILE A 410 -32.86 -12.05 9.43
C ILE A 410 -31.68 -12.81 10.05
N LEU A 411 -30.65 -12.11 10.52
CA LEU A 411 -29.53 -12.73 11.22
C LEU A 411 -29.94 -13.31 12.57
N ASP A 412 -30.86 -12.69 13.30
CA ASP A 412 -31.40 -13.26 14.55
C ASP A 412 -32.07 -14.61 14.27
N ILE A 413 -32.85 -14.70 13.18
CA ILE A 413 -33.47 -15.97 12.74
C ILE A 413 -32.38 -16.99 12.36
N ALA A 414 -31.39 -16.58 11.55
CA ALA A 414 -30.32 -17.47 11.11
C ALA A 414 -29.46 -18.00 12.26
N ILE A 415 -29.12 -17.14 13.23
CA ILE A 415 -28.33 -17.50 14.41
C ILE A 415 -29.14 -18.40 15.34
N ALA A 416 -30.44 -18.13 15.53
CA ALA A 416 -31.31 -19.02 16.30
C ALA A 416 -31.41 -20.42 15.66
N HIS A 417 -31.42 -20.48 14.32
CA HIS A 417 -31.42 -21.75 13.58
C HIS A 417 -30.06 -22.47 13.66
N THR A 418 -28.94 -21.76 13.54
CA THR A 418 -27.59 -22.34 13.54
C THR A 418 -26.60 -21.40 14.23
N PRO A 419 -26.45 -21.49 15.57
CA PRO A 419 -25.64 -20.56 16.35
C PRO A 419 -24.12 -20.82 16.23
N THR A 420 -23.72 -21.86 15.52
CA THR A 420 -22.32 -22.30 15.43
C THR A 420 -21.59 -21.82 14.18
N LEU A 421 -22.24 -21.04 13.31
CA LEU A 421 -21.64 -20.56 12.05
C LEU A 421 -21.04 -19.14 12.22
N PRO A 422 -19.70 -18.98 12.23
CA PRO A 422 -19.05 -17.68 12.47
C PRO A 422 -19.45 -16.59 11.47
N GLU A 423 -19.72 -16.95 10.22
CA GLU A 423 -20.11 -16.02 9.15
C GLU A 423 -21.35 -15.20 9.47
N LEU A 424 -22.30 -15.78 10.23
CA LEU A 424 -23.51 -15.08 10.66
C LEU A 424 -23.15 -13.90 11.57
N TYR A 425 -22.30 -14.15 12.55
CA TYR A 425 -21.81 -13.15 13.50
C TYR A 425 -20.90 -12.11 12.83
N MET A 426 -20.05 -12.53 11.89
CA MET A 426 -19.25 -11.61 11.07
C MET A 426 -20.14 -10.69 10.21
N THR A 427 -21.26 -11.21 9.70
CA THR A 427 -22.22 -10.43 8.91
C THR A 427 -23.05 -9.52 9.81
N ARG A 428 -23.41 -9.95 11.03
CA ARG A 428 -23.99 -9.09 12.09
C ARG A 428 -23.07 -7.92 12.41
N ALA A 429 -21.80 -8.21 12.67
CA ALA A 429 -20.78 -7.19 12.90
C ALA A 429 -20.68 -6.21 11.73
N ARG A 430 -20.73 -6.70 10.49
CA ARG A 430 -20.73 -5.84 9.29
C ARG A 430 -21.97 -4.97 9.19
N ALA A 431 -23.15 -5.50 9.51
CA ALA A 431 -24.41 -4.74 9.52
C ALA A 431 -24.40 -3.64 10.58
N LEU A 432 -23.99 -3.96 11.82
CA LEU A 432 -23.84 -3.00 12.91
C LEU A 432 -22.84 -1.90 12.57
N LYS A 433 -21.67 -2.28 12.03
CA LYS A 433 -20.67 -1.30 11.57
C LYS A 433 -21.24 -0.32 10.56
N ARG A 434 -22.00 -0.81 9.56
CA ARG A 434 -22.65 0.05 8.55
C ARG A 434 -23.80 0.90 9.12
N ALA A 435 -24.36 0.49 10.25
CA ALA A 435 -25.38 1.25 10.97
C ALA A 435 -24.79 2.30 11.94
N GLY A 436 -23.46 2.47 11.97
CA GLY A 436 -22.79 3.39 12.89
C GLY A 436 -22.57 2.83 14.29
N ASP A 437 -22.57 1.50 14.49
CA ASP A 437 -22.31 0.88 15.80
C ASP A 437 -20.96 0.17 15.84
N PRO A 438 -19.83 0.88 16.05
CA PRO A 438 -18.52 0.25 16.17
C PRO A 438 -18.40 -0.70 17.37
N HIS A 439 -19.08 -0.44 18.48
CA HIS A 439 -18.98 -1.25 19.70
C HIS A 439 -19.73 -2.57 19.59
N GLY A 440 -21.00 -2.55 19.17
CA GLY A 440 -21.75 -3.77 18.91
C GLY A 440 -21.15 -4.57 17.76
N ALA A 441 -20.58 -3.89 16.76
CA ALA A 441 -19.83 -4.56 15.70
C ALA A 441 -18.58 -5.30 16.23
N ALA A 442 -17.81 -4.69 17.13
CA ALA A 442 -16.65 -5.33 17.74
C ALA A 442 -17.05 -6.54 18.59
N ARG A 443 -18.16 -6.45 19.35
CA ARG A 443 -18.72 -7.58 20.09
C ARG A 443 -19.12 -8.73 19.17
N ALA A 444 -19.95 -8.47 18.18
CA ALA A 444 -20.40 -9.50 17.24
C ALA A 444 -19.23 -10.14 16.46
N MET A 445 -18.15 -9.40 16.18
CA MET A 445 -16.95 -9.98 15.57
C MET A 445 -16.18 -10.87 16.55
N ASN A 446 -16.10 -10.50 17.83
CA ASN A 446 -15.51 -11.35 18.85
C ASN A 446 -16.35 -12.60 19.12
N ASP A 447 -17.68 -12.53 19.05
CA ASP A 447 -18.56 -13.70 19.13
C ASP A 447 -18.21 -14.69 18.02
N ALA A 448 -18.01 -14.21 16.78
CA ALA A 448 -17.53 -15.04 15.68
C ALA A 448 -16.16 -15.69 15.99
N ARG A 449 -15.23 -14.93 16.56
CA ARG A 449 -13.88 -15.38 16.91
C ARG A 449 -13.88 -16.43 18.03
N LEU A 450 -14.88 -16.39 18.92
CA LEU A 450 -15.01 -17.38 19.99
C LEU A 450 -15.47 -18.73 19.45
N LEU A 451 -16.21 -18.75 18.34
CA LEU A 451 -16.59 -19.98 17.65
C LEU A 451 -15.43 -20.65 16.91
N ASP A 452 -14.47 -19.86 16.41
CA ASP A 452 -13.23 -20.38 15.80
C ASP A 452 -11.99 -19.63 16.31
N GLY A 453 -11.41 -20.17 17.38
CA GLY A 453 -10.19 -19.62 17.99
C GLY A 453 -8.90 -19.88 17.20
N GLN A 454 -8.95 -20.70 16.14
CA GLN A 454 -7.78 -21.05 15.32
C GLN A 454 -7.66 -20.18 14.07
N ASP A 455 -8.75 -19.58 13.60
CA ASP A 455 -8.74 -18.71 12.42
C ASP A 455 -8.15 -17.30 12.71
N ARG A 456 -6.98 -17.05 12.10
CA ARG A 456 -6.30 -15.75 12.15
C ARG A 456 -7.09 -14.65 11.44
N PHE A 457 -7.89 -14.94 10.41
CA PHE A 457 -8.70 -13.95 9.70
C PHE A 457 -9.73 -13.31 10.64
N ILE A 458 -10.51 -14.13 11.35
CA ILE A 458 -11.54 -13.65 12.28
C ILE A 458 -10.90 -12.97 13.49
N ASN A 459 -9.77 -13.49 13.99
CA ASN A 459 -8.98 -12.81 15.03
C ASN A 459 -8.53 -11.41 14.57
N THR A 460 -7.94 -11.29 13.39
CA THR A 460 -7.47 -10.02 12.82
C THR A 460 -8.63 -9.06 12.60
N LYS A 461 -9.79 -9.54 12.11
CA LYS A 461 -11.00 -8.73 11.97
C LYS A 461 -11.52 -8.23 13.32
N THR A 462 -11.47 -9.05 14.37
CA THR A 462 -11.85 -8.67 15.73
C THR A 462 -10.95 -7.53 16.23
N GLY A 463 -9.63 -7.70 16.16
CA GLY A 463 -8.67 -6.65 16.54
C GLY A 463 -8.88 -5.36 15.76
N LYS A 464 -9.12 -5.43 14.45
CA LYS A 464 -9.48 -4.28 13.62
C LYS A 464 -10.74 -3.57 14.10
N TYR A 465 -11.80 -4.30 14.44
CA TYR A 465 -13.06 -3.71 14.88
C TYR A 465 -12.91 -3.06 16.27
N LEU A 466 -12.10 -3.65 17.16
CA LEU A 466 -11.74 -3.07 18.44
C LEU A 466 -10.97 -1.75 18.29
N LEU A 467 -9.98 -1.68 17.38
CA LEU A 467 -9.29 -0.42 17.05
C LEU A 467 -10.26 0.66 16.52
N ARG A 468 -11.26 0.27 15.72
CA ARG A 468 -12.30 1.19 15.23
C ARG A 468 -13.22 1.69 16.34
N ALA A 469 -13.45 0.87 17.37
CA ALA A 469 -14.20 1.22 18.58
C ALA A 469 -13.35 1.95 19.64
N GLY A 470 -12.08 2.26 19.36
CA GLY A 470 -11.18 2.92 20.30
C GLY A 470 -10.64 2.02 21.42
N MET A 471 -10.86 0.71 21.34
CA MET A 471 -10.50 -0.30 22.34
C MET A 471 -9.11 -0.89 22.04
N VAL A 472 -8.07 -0.04 22.16
CA VAL A 472 -6.71 -0.37 21.70
C VAL A 472 -6.06 -1.49 22.52
N ASN A 473 -6.30 -1.54 23.82
CA ASN A 473 -5.68 -2.54 24.70
C ASN A 473 -6.26 -3.93 24.45
N GLU A 474 -7.59 -3.99 24.27
CA GLU A 474 -8.32 -5.20 23.94
C GLU A 474 -7.91 -5.70 22.55
N ALA A 475 -7.74 -4.78 21.58
CA ALA A 475 -7.22 -5.13 20.27
C ALA A 475 -5.83 -5.77 20.37
N ASP A 476 -4.91 -5.19 21.14
CA ASP A 476 -3.56 -5.73 21.36
C ASP A 476 -3.61 -7.14 21.99
N ALA A 477 -4.48 -7.35 22.98
CA ALA A 477 -4.70 -8.67 23.56
C ALA A 477 -5.22 -9.69 22.53
N ILE A 478 -6.11 -9.29 21.63
CA ILE A 478 -6.59 -10.15 20.54
C ILE A 478 -5.47 -10.50 19.55
N PHE A 479 -4.70 -9.49 19.11
CA PHE A 479 -3.58 -9.70 18.19
C PHE A 479 -2.49 -10.60 18.80
N SER A 480 -2.24 -10.46 20.11
CA SER A 480 -1.21 -11.23 20.83
C SER A 480 -1.37 -12.74 20.74
N LYS A 481 -2.59 -13.22 20.42
CA LYS A 481 -2.89 -14.65 20.23
C LYS A 481 -2.19 -15.27 19.01
N PHE A 482 -1.79 -14.46 18.03
CA PHE A 482 -1.13 -14.91 16.78
C PHE A 482 0.25 -14.29 16.54
N THR A 483 0.76 -13.51 17.50
CA THR A 483 2.12 -12.96 17.45
C THR A 483 3.09 -13.83 18.22
N ARG A 484 4.40 -13.67 17.96
CA ARG A 484 5.43 -14.43 18.69
C ARG A 484 5.36 -14.17 20.20
N GLY A 485 5.31 -15.25 20.98
CA GLY A 485 5.26 -15.16 22.45
C GLY A 485 6.51 -14.48 23.04
N GLY A 486 6.32 -13.62 24.03
CA GLY A 486 7.40 -12.88 24.70
C GLY A 486 7.71 -11.51 24.07
N THR A 487 7.18 -11.20 22.89
CA THR A 487 7.25 -9.89 22.25
C THR A 487 5.88 -9.22 22.26
N PRO A 488 5.77 -7.91 22.56
CA PRO A 488 4.51 -7.19 22.42
C PRO A 488 3.94 -7.33 21.01
N ALA A 489 2.62 -7.55 20.89
CA ALA A 489 1.98 -7.76 19.59
C ALA A 489 2.24 -6.60 18.62
N ALA A 490 2.22 -5.36 19.13
CA ALA A 490 2.56 -4.19 18.35
C ALA A 490 3.95 -4.25 17.71
N THR A 491 4.98 -4.68 18.44
CA THR A 491 6.36 -4.79 17.91
C THR A 491 6.46 -5.89 16.87
N ASP A 492 5.84 -7.05 17.12
CA ASP A 492 5.83 -8.15 16.16
C ASP A 492 5.14 -7.76 14.85
N LEU A 493 3.98 -7.10 14.93
CA LEU A 493 3.23 -6.67 13.75
C LEU A 493 3.92 -5.54 12.97
N GLU A 494 4.71 -4.69 13.64
CA GLU A 494 5.59 -3.72 12.97
C GLU A 494 6.72 -4.44 12.23
N GLU A 495 7.41 -5.38 12.88
CA GLU A 495 8.47 -6.18 12.26
C GLU A 495 7.94 -7.00 11.06
N MET A 496 6.71 -7.52 11.16
CA MET A 496 6.03 -8.25 10.09
C MET A 496 5.39 -7.33 9.03
N GLN A 497 5.60 -6.00 9.12
CA GLN A 497 5.12 -5.03 8.14
C GLN A 497 3.59 -5.10 7.92
N ALA A 498 2.83 -5.38 8.98
CA ALA A 498 1.40 -5.66 8.91
C ALA A 498 0.56 -4.39 8.62
N MET A 499 0.52 -3.96 7.37
CA MET A 499 -0.13 -2.71 6.92
C MET A 499 -1.58 -2.56 7.37
N HIS A 500 -2.34 -3.66 7.39
CA HIS A 500 -3.74 -3.67 7.82
C HIS A 500 -3.92 -3.35 9.31
N TYR A 501 -2.90 -3.57 10.13
CA TYR A 501 -2.84 -3.19 11.54
C TYR A 501 -2.27 -1.78 11.71
N LEU A 502 -1.14 -1.47 11.05
CA LEU A 502 -0.44 -0.20 11.19
C LEU A 502 -1.34 1.01 10.90
N VAL A 503 -2.11 0.93 9.80
CA VAL A 503 -3.06 2.00 9.42
C VAL A 503 -4.15 2.15 10.48
N GLU A 504 -4.79 1.06 10.89
CA GLU A 504 -5.91 1.11 11.83
C GLU A 504 -5.47 1.56 13.24
N GLN A 505 -4.25 1.21 13.66
CA GLN A 505 -3.69 1.66 14.93
C GLN A 505 -3.34 3.15 14.89
N GLY A 506 -2.71 3.63 13.82
CA GLY A 506 -2.45 5.06 13.60
C GLY A 506 -3.74 5.86 13.65
N ASP A 507 -4.77 5.41 12.94
CA ASP A 507 -6.09 6.05 12.92
C ASP A 507 -6.79 6.00 14.29
N SER A 508 -6.63 4.91 15.04
CA SER A 508 -7.16 4.80 16.40
C SER A 508 -6.51 5.80 17.34
N TYR A 509 -5.19 6.00 17.26
CA TYR A 509 -4.51 7.03 18.04
C TYR A 509 -4.94 8.43 17.62
N ARG A 510 -5.09 8.67 16.32
CA ARG A 510 -5.54 9.97 15.79
C ARG A 510 -6.95 10.32 16.31
N ARG A 511 -7.90 9.38 16.24
CA ARG A 511 -9.25 9.56 16.81
C ARG A 511 -9.24 9.80 18.32
N ALA A 512 -8.29 9.21 19.04
CA ALA A 512 -8.13 9.39 20.48
C ALA A 512 -7.37 10.68 20.86
N GLY A 513 -7.04 11.55 19.89
CA GLY A 513 -6.27 12.78 20.12
C GLY A 513 -4.79 12.55 20.44
N LYS A 514 -4.29 11.31 20.38
CA LYS A 514 -2.89 10.95 20.68
C LYS A 514 -2.00 11.16 19.45
N LEU A 515 -1.88 12.42 19.03
CA LEU A 515 -1.24 12.80 17.75
C LEU A 515 0.22 12.35 17.65
N ASN A 516 0.96 12.36 18.77
CA ASN A 516 2.33 11.88 18.89
C ASN A 516 2.47 10.40 18.53
N LEU A 517 1.60 9.55 19.07
CA LEU A 517 1.59 8.12 18.77
C LEU A 517 1.06 7.81 17.37
N ALA A 518 0.09 8.60 16.89
CA ALA A 518 -0.42 8.49 15.52
C ALA A 518 0.70 8.77 14.50
N LEU A 519 1.41 9.90 14.64
CA LEU A 519 2.57 10.23 13.79
C LEU A 519 3.60 9.12 13.81
N LYS A 520 3.97 8.63 15.00
CA LYS A 520 4.94 7.54 15.12
C LYS A 520 4.52 6.31 14.31
N LYS A 521 3.25 5.91 14.35
CA LYS A 521 2.75 4.76 13.57
C LYS A 521 2.73 5.03 12.08
N TYR A 522 2.34 6.22 11.64
CA TYR A 522 2.44 6.57 10.22
C TYR A 522 3.89 6.62 9.72
N TYR A 523 4.85 7.02 10.56
CA TYR A 523 6.28 6.92 10.27
C TYR A 523 6.79 5.48 10.15
N VAL A 524 6.23 4.54 10.91
CA VAL A 524 6.53 3.11 10.70
C VAL A 524 6.07 2.68 9.32
N ILE A 525 4.90 3.11 8.86
CA ILE A 525 4.44 2.86 7.48
C ILE A 525 5.45 3.43 6.47
N GLN A 526 5.92 4.67 6.66
CA GLN A 526 6.96 5.23 5.79
C GLN A 526 8.19 4.31 5.72
N LYS A 527 8.70 3.86 6.87
CA LYS A 527 9.87 2.97 6.95
C LYS A 527 9.64 1.62 6.26
N VAL A 528 8.42 1.08 6.30
CA VAL A 528 8.07 -0.14 5.55
C VAL A 528 8.24 0.07 4.04
N PHE A 529 7.75 1.20 3.51
CA PHE A 529 7.91 1.50 2.08
C PHE A 529 9.35 1.88 1.70
N GLU A 530 10.11 2.45 2.63
CA GLU A 530 11.57 2.59 2.47
C GLU A 530 12.24 1.22 2.42
N SER A 531 11.88 0.28 3.28
CA SER A 531 12.47 -1.07 3.23
C SER A 531 12.18 -1.80 1.92
N PHE A 532 11.00 -1.65 1.33
CA PHE A 532 10.73 -2.20 -0.01
C PHE A 532 11.73 -1.65 -1.03
N ARG A 533 11.94 -0.33 -1.03
CA ARG A 533 12.92 0.32 -1.91
C ARG A 533 14.32 -0.23 -1.70
N GLU A 534 14.70 -0.57 -0.47
CA GLU A 534 15.99 -1.16 -0.14
C GLU A 534 16.10 -2.63 -0.54
N ASP A 535 15.03 -3.41 -0.39
CA ASP A 535 15.00 -4.85 -0.68
C ASP A 535 15.31 -5.14 -2.15
N GLN A 536 14.98 -4.22 -3.07
CA GLN A 536 15.29 -4.37 -4.49
C GLN A 536 16.81 -4.39 -4.81
N TYR A 537 17.65 -3.87 -3.90
CA TYR A 537 19.08 -3.62 -4.15
C TYR A 537 19.83 -4.88 -4.57
N GLU A 538 19.58 -6.01 -3.90
CA GLU A 538 20.23 -7.29 -4.19
C GLU A 538 19.77 -7.89 -5.55
N PHE A 539 18.55 -7.57 -5.96
CA PHE A 539 17.96 -8.09 -7.19
C PHE A 539 18.59 -7.51 -8.47
N HIS A 540 19.19 -6.32 -8.40
CA HIS A 540 19.90 -5.72 -9.55
C HIS A 540 21.01 -6.61 -10.11
N GLN A 541 21.74 -7.32 -9.26
CA GLN A 541 22.74 -8.31 -9.70
C GLN A 541 22.14 -9.71 -9.84
N TYR A 542 21.29 -10.11 -8.89
CA TYR A 542 20.73 -11.46 -8.87
C TYR A 542 19.94 -11.75 -10.15
N SER A 543 19.05 -10.85 -10.56
CA SER A 543 18.16 -11.07 -11.71
C SER A 543 18.91 -11.08 -13.03
N VAL A 544 19.93 -10.23 -13.20
CA VAL A 544 20.83 -10.25 -14.37
C VAL A 544 21.64 -11.55 -14.42
N ARG A 545 22.10 -12.05 -13.27
CA ARG A 545 22.85 -13.31 -13.18
C ARG A 545 21.97 -14.53 -13.42
N LYS A 546 20.69 -14.48 -13.05
CA LYS A 546 19.73 -15.57 -13.25
C LYS A 546 18.91 -15.44 -14.53
N THR A 547 19.10 -14.36 -15.28
CA THR A 547 18.38 -14.04 -16.51
C THR A 547 16.86 -13.97 -16.30
N ILE A 548 16.39 -13.57 -15.11
CA ILE A 548 14.95 -13.42 -14.81
C ILE A 548 14.57 -11.95 -15.05
N LEU A 549 14.50 -11.56 -16.33
CA LEU A 549 14.58 -10.15 -16.73
C LEU A 549 13.21 -9.47 -16.82
N ASN A 550 12.20 -10.15 -17.36
CA ASN A 550 10.85 -9.59 -17.46
C ASN A 550 10.30 -9.27 -16.07
N VAL A 551 10.31 -10.25 -15.15
CA VAL A 551 9.89 -10.05 -13.75
C VAL A 551 10.73 -8.98 -13.04
N TYR A 552 12.04 -8.91 -13.31
CA TYR A 552 12.90 -7.88 -12.72
C TYR A 552 12.53 -6.47 -13.19
N THR A 553 12.27 -6.28 -14.48
CA THR A 553 11.88 -4.96 -15.00
C THR A 553 10.46 -4.58 -14.55
N GLU A 554 9.57 -5.56 -14.37
CA GLU A 554 8.26 -5.36 -13.73
C GLU A 554 8.40 -4.98 -12.24
N MET A 555 9.30 -5.63 -11.51
CA MET A 555 9.62 -5.28 -10.12
C MET A 555 10.15 -3.83 -10.03
N LEU A 556 11.04 -3.39 -10.95
CA LEU A 556 11.50 -2.00 -10.98
C LEU A 556 10.35 -1.01 -11.23
N LYS A 557 9.43 -1.34 -12.15
CA LYS A 557 8.22 -0.53 -12.40
C LYS A 557 7.30 -0.50 -11.18
N TRP A 558 7.12 -1.62 -10.49
CA TRP A 558 6.37 -1.69 -9.24
C TRP A 558 7.02 -0.83 -8.15
N GLU A 559 8.35 -0.93 -7.98
CA GLU A 559 9.13 -0.14 -7.03
C GLU A 559 9.03 1.36 -7.27
N ASP A 560 9.05 1.80 -8.53
CA ASP A 560 8.88 3.21 -8.88
C ASP A 560 7.47 3.71 -8.56
N ASN A 561 6.51 2.80 -8.40
CA ASN A 561 5.13 3.11 -8.08
C ASN A 561 4.68 2.66 -6.67
N VAL A 562 5.55 2.07 -5.86
CA VAL A 562 5.13 1.36 -4.63
C VAL A 562 4.41 2.28 -3.65
N ARG A 563 4.84 3.55 -3.56
CA ARG A 563 4.21 4.60 -2.72
C ARG A 563 2.81 5.02 -3.17
N SER A 564 2.32 4.57 -4.33
CA SER A 564 0.92 4.76 -4.75
C SER A 564 -0.06 3.88 -3.95
N HIS A 565 0.46 2.93 -3.15
CA HIS A 565 -0.35 2.05 -2.34
C HIS A 565 -1.31 2.86 -1.42
N PRO A 566 -2.61 2.54 -1.39
CA PRO A 566 -3.61 3.32 -0.65
C PRO A 566 -3.28 3.53 0.83
N GLY A 567 -2.70 2.52 1.49
CA GLY A 567 -2.27 2.64 2.89
C GLY A 567 -1.13 3.64 3.10
N PHE A 568 -0.22 3.80 2.13
CA PHE A 568 0.84 4.82 2.21
C PHE A 568 0.27 6.21 1.98
N ILE A 569 -0.58 6.37 0.95
CA ILE A 569 -1.25 7.65 0.65
C ILE A 569 -2.12 8.11 1.82
N HIS A 570 -2.87 7.19 2.44
CA HIS A 570 -3.65 7.50 3.64
C HIS A 570 -2.77 7.95 4.80
N ALA A 571 -1.71 7.20 5.12
CA ALA A 571 -0.77 7.57 6.19
C ALA A 571 -0.09 8.91 5.90
N ALA A 572 0.21 9.19 4.63
CA ALA A 572 0.80 10.42 4.16
C ALA A 572 -0.09 11.63 4.40
N VAL A 573 -1.32 11.56 3.90
CA VAL A 573 -2.34 12.60 4.08
C VAL A 573 -2.61 12.81 5.58
N ALA A 574 -2.77 11.73 6.36
CA ALA A 574 -3.02 11.81 7.78
C ALA A 574 -1.86 12.46 8.55
N THR A 575 -0.61 12.14 8.19
CA THR A 575 0.60 12.76 8.77
C THR A 575 0.64 14.26 8.49
N VAL A 576 0.37 14.67 7.25
CA VAL A 576 0.35 16.08 6.86
C VAL A 576 -0.79 16.84 7.55
N GLN A 577 -1.98 16.25 7.65
CA GLN A 577 -3.10 16.84 8.38
C GLN A 577 -2.75 17.10 9.85
N ILE A 578 -2.02 16.19 10.50
CA ILE A 578 -1.55 16.40 11.88
C ILE A 578 -0.55 17.56 11.94
N TRP A 579 0.42 17.64 11.03
CA TRP A 579 1.38 18.75 11.00
C TRP A 579 0.77 20.10 10.68
N VAL A 580 -0.24 20.13 9.80
CA VAL A 580 -1.02 21.33 9.51
C VAL A 580 -1.78 21.77 10.77
N ALA A 581 -2.43 20.85 11.47
CA ALA A 581 -3.12 21.14 12.73
C ALA A 581 -2.17 21.67 13.81
N LEU A 582 -0.99 21.06 13.97
CA LEU A 582 0.04 21.51 14.92
C LEU A 582 0.61 22.89 14.57
N TYR A 583 0.69 23.22 13.29
CA TYR A 583 1.12 24.54 12.84
C TYR A 583 0.05 25.61 13.13
N ASP A 584 -1.22 25.27 12.90
CA ASP A 584 -2.34 26.19 13.16
C ASP A 584 -2.59 26.38 14.66
N ASP A 585 -2.37 25.33 15.47
CA ASP A 585 -2.48 25.35 16.92
C ASP A 585 -1.37 24.54 17.59
N ALA A 586 -0.34 25.25 18.06
CA ALA A 586 0.78 24.65 18.79
C ALA A 586 0.38 24.04 20.15
N THR A 587 -0.76 24.43 20.73
CA THR A 587 -1.21 23.90 22.03
C THR A 587 -1.57 22.42 21.95
N LEU A 588 -1.96 21.93 20.77
CA LEU A 588 -2.21 20.51 20.51
C LEU A 588 -0.95 19.67 20.81
N GLY A 589 0.23 20.13 20.41
CA GLY A 589 1.49 19.43 20.69
C GLY A 589 1.91 19.54 22.16
N LEU A 590 1.74 20.72 22.76
CA LEU A 590 2.10 20.98 24.17
C LEU A 590 1.23 20.18 25.15
N SER A 591 -0.06 20.02 24.86
CA SER A 591 -1.00 19.26 25.71
C SER A 591 -0.68 17.77 25.84
N LEU A 592 0.11 17.22 24.91
CA LEU A 592 0.54 15.83 24.91
C LEU A 592 1.79 15.59 25.77
N GLN A 593 2.44 16.65 26.24
CA GLN A 593 3.53 16.50 27.20
C GLN A 593 2.98 16.00 28.54
N PRO A 594 3.72 15.14 29.26
CA PRO A 594 3.34 14.78 30.62
C PRO A 594 3.27 16.06 31.46
N ALA A 595 2.17 16.28 32.18
CA ALA A 595 2.03 17.44 33.04
C ALA A 595 3.25 17.55 33.97
N GLU A 596 3.94 18.70 33.96
CA GLU A 596 5.00 18.97 34.93
C GLU A 596 4.36 18.92 36.32
N THR A 597 4.64 17.86 37.08
CA THR A 597 4.26 17.78 38.48
C THR A 597 4.94 18.93 39.23
N THR A 598 4.16 19.95 39.55
CA THR A 598 4.50 20.93 40.58
C THR A 598 4.74 20.18 41.89
N ALA A 599 6.00 20.24 42.36
CA ALA A 599 6.54 19.70 43.61
C ALA A 599 6.49 18.16 43.82
N PRO A 600 7.58 17.55 44.36
CA PRO A 600 7.68 16.11 44.49
C PRO A 600 6.98 15.61 45.76
N ASP A 601 5.79 15.04 45.63
CA ASP A 601 5.30 14.15 46.68
C ASP A 601 6.05 12.81 46.62
N VAL A 602 6.73 12.46 47.71
CA VAL A 602 7.74 11.37 47.79
C VAL A 602 7.13 9.98 47.55
N SER A 603 5.79 9.87 47.57
CA SER A 603 5.04 8.64 47.29
C SER A 603 4.94 8.33 45.78
N SER A 604 4.84 9.34 44.91
CA SER A 604 4.65 9.16 43.46
C SER A 604 5.94 8.78 42.73
N LYS A 605 7.11 9.21 43.24
CA LYS A 605 8.42 8.75 42.73
C LYS A 605 8.65 7.25 42.97
N LYS A 606 8.11 6.67 44.05
CA LYS A 606 8.17 5.21 44.26
C LYS A 606 7.21 4.48 43.35
N ALA A 607 6.00 5.00 43.10
CA ALA A 607 5.05 4.40 42.18
C ALA A 607 5.53 4.47 40.71
N ILE A 608 6.05 5.61 40.27
CA ILE A 608 6.61 5.81 38.93
C ILE A 608 7.92 5.04 38.76
N ASN A 609 8.81 4.97 39.76
CA ASN A 609 9.99 4.12 39.67
C ASN A 609 9.66 2.63 39.77
N LYS A 610 8.56 2.24 40.42
CA LYS A 610 8.06 0.86 40.45
C LYS A 610 7.36 0.48 39.14
N ALA A 611 6.65 1.42 38.50
CA ALA A 611 6.09 1.27 37.15
C ALA A 611 7.19 1.29 36.07
N LYS A 612 8.22 2.14 36.18
CA LYS A 612 9.41 2.12 35.32
C LYS A 612 10.27 0.88 35.57
N LYS A 613 10.35 0.35 36.81
CA LYS A 613 10.96 -0.96 37.09
C LYS A 613 10.11 -2.12 36.61
N ALA A 614 8.79 -2.02 36.60
CA ALA A 614 7.89 -3.03 36.06
C ALA A 614 7.95 -3.05 34.52
N ALA A 615 7.99 -1.88 33.88
CA ALA A 615 8.23 -1.74 32.44
C ALA A 615 9.65 -2.17 32.03
N ARG A 616 10.66 -1.96 32.89
CA ARG A 616 12.02 -2.51 32.70
C ARG A 616 12.17 -3.99 33.05
N LYS A 617 11.30 -4.56 33.89
CA LYS A 617 11.27 -6.00 34.22
C LYS A 617 10.38 -6.81 33.27
N GLY A 618 9.50 -6.14 32.52
CA GLY A 618 8.64 -6.74 31.50
C GLY A 618 9.25 -6.76 30.09
N GLN A 619 10.43 -6.17 29.89
CA GLN A 619 11.29 -6.54 28.77
C GLN A 619 12.00 -7.84 29.15
N PRO A 620 11.72 -8.98 28.51
CA PRO A 620 12.68 -10.07 28.59
C PRO A 620 14.01 -9.57 28.00
N GLU A 621 15.10 -9.86 28.68
CA GLU A 621 16.40 -10.04 28.03
C GLU A 621 16.24 -11.18 27.00
N ALA A 622 15.63 -10.87 25.86
CA ALA A 622 15.56 -11.75 24.71
C ALA A 622 16.89 -11.65 23.96
N ASP A 623 17.93 -12.16 24.61
CA ASP A 623 19.18 -12.68 24.03
C ASP A 623 20.01 -13.29 25.17
N GLY A 624 19.52 -14.38 25.76
CA GLY A 624 20.19 -14.92 26.94
C GLY A 624 19.75 -16.24 27.53
N ALA A 625 18.93 -17.07 26.87
CA ALA A 625 18.57 -18.37 27.47
C ALA A 625 18.11 -19.44 26.46
N ASN A 626 18.87 -19.68 25.38
CA ASN A 626 18.86 -21.00 24.73
C ASN A 626 20.12 -21.34 23.91
N SER A 627 21.29 -20.90 24.38
CA SER A 627 22.60 -21.26 23.78
C SER A 627 23.56 -21.98 24.74
N LYS A 628 23.10 -22.44 25.91
CA LYS A 628 23.92 -23.26 26.82
C LYS A 628 23.78 -24.75 26.51
N LYS A 629 24.20 -25.13 25.30
CA LYS A 629 24.76 -26.44 24.92
C LYS A 629 25.14 -26.42 23.43
N ALA A 630 25.95 -25.45 23.05
CA ALA A 630 26.78 -25.56 21.85
C ALA A 630 28.22 -25.27 22.29
N THR A 631 29.07 -26.25 22.04
CA THR A 631 30.50 -26.26 22.31
C THR A 631 31.20 -24.96 21.88
N ALA A 632 32.16 -24.55 22.68
CA ALA A 632 32.98 -23.36 22.51
C ALA A 632 33.68 -23.30 21.14
N THR A 633 33.14 -22.48 20.24
CA THR A 633 33.86 -21.76 19.17
C THR A 633 33.05 -20.51 18.83
N GLN A 634 33.17 -19.46 19.64
CA GLN A 634 32.68 -18.12 19.31
C GLN A 634 33.73 -17.41 18.44
N SER A 635 33.37 -17.02 17.22
CA SER A 635 34.14 -16.05 16.43
C SER A 635 33.60 -14.64 16.69
N GLU A 636 34.50 -13.70 16.96
CA GLU A 636 34.22 -12.26 17.21
C GLU A 636 33.81 -11.48 15.93
N ASP A 637 33.46 -12.14 14.83
CA ASP A 637 33.39 -11.58 13.46
C ASP A 637 31.96 -11.49 12.87
N LYS A 638 30.91 -11.29 13.70
CA LYS A 638 29.54 -11.03 13.20
C LYS A 638 29.26 -9.54 12.88
N GLY A 639 30.28 -8.69 12.81
CA GLY A 639 30.16 -7.22 12.72
C GLY A 639 29.87 -6.65 11.33
N LEU A 640 28.84 -7.11 10.62
CA LEU A 640 28.41 -6.44 9.36
C LEU A 640 26.96 -6.00 9.36
N GLU A 641 26.15 -6.43 10.33
CA GLU A 641 24.84 -5.83 10.53
C GLU A 641 25.01 -4.49 11.26
N PRO A 642 24.45 -3.39 10.72
CA PRO A 642 24.44 -2.13 11.46
C PRO A 642 23.75 -2.36 12.81
N PRO A 643 24.35 -1.93 13.94
CA PRO A 643 23.71 -2.08 15.23
C PRO A 643 22.32 -1.44 15.17
N ARG A 644 21.28 -2.17 15.65
CA ARG A 644 19.90 -1.66 15.69
C ARG A 644 19.93 -0.29 16.38
N LEU A 645 19.58 0.76 15.64
CA LEU A 645 19.48 2.10 16.19
C LEU A 645 18.45 2.08 17.33
N ARG A 646 18.89 2.43 18.53
CA ARG A 646 18.00 2.56 19.68
C ARG A 646 17.04 3.71 19.41
N ASP A 647 15.74 3.43 19.47
CA ASP A 647 14.69 4.45 19.32
C ASP A 647 14.86 5.53 20.40
N ASP A 648 15.18 6.74 19.95
CA ASP A 648 15.47 7.90 20.78
C ASP A 648 14.23 8.76 21.05
N ASP A 649 13.06 8.40 20.48
CA ASP A 649 11.75 9.03 20.69
C ASP A 649 10.62 7.97 20.81
N PRO A 650 10.62 7.16 21.89
CA PRO A 650 9.64 6.09 22.10
C PRO A 650 8.18 6.60 22.11
N GLU A 651 7.94 7.83 22.56
CA GLU A 651 6.60 8.43 22.70
C GLU A 651 6.23 9.38 21.55
N GLY A 652 7.11 9.60 20.57
CA GLY A 652 6.83 10.48 19.43
C GLY A 652 6.73 11.98 19.79
N LEU A 653 7.24 12.40 20.95
CA LEU A 653 7.11 13.79 21.42
C LEU A 653 7.97 14.74 20.58
N LYS A 654 9.13 14.29 20.07
CA LYS A 654 9.97 15.12 19.19
C LYS A 654 9.31 15.35 17.83
N LEU A 655 8.39 14.48 17.41
CA LEU A 655 7.68 14.62 16.15
C LEU A 655 6.61 15.71 16.21
N VAL A 656 5.89 15.84 17.33
CA VAL A 656 4.84 16.86 17.51
C VAL A 656 5.39 18.22 17.96
N LEU A 657 6.56 18.24 18.60
CA LEU A 657 7.25 19.47 19.04
C LEU A 657 8.31 19.96 18.04
N ALA A 658 8.27 19.47 16.80
CA ALA A 658 9.22 19.87 15.77
C ALA A 658 9.05 21.35 15.41
N GLU A 659 10.16 22.08 15.27
CA GLU A 659 10.16 23.52 14.97
C GLU A 659 9.59 23.84 13.57
N ASP A 660 9.85 22.97 12.57
CA ASP A 660 9.44 23.19 11.16
C ASP A 660 8.49 22.11 10.62
N PRO A 661 7.23 22.02 11.12
CA PRO A 661 6.30 20.96 10.70
C PRO A 661 5.93 21.06 9.21
N LEU A 662 5.82 22.27 8.65
CA LEU A 662 5.44 22.48 7.25
C LEU A 662 6.56 22.10 6.26
N GLU A 663 7.83 22.33 6.60
CA GLU A 663 8.95 21.91 5.76
C GLU A 663 9.09 20.37 5.74
N ARG A 664 8.78 19.72 6.86
CA ARG A 664 8.68 18.25 6.91
C ARG A 664 7.52 17.75 6.06
N ALA A 665 6.36 18.39 6.15
CA ALA A 665 5.19 18.06 5.34
C ALA A 665 5.46 18.16 3.83
N ASP A 666 6.11 19.24 3.38
CA ASP A 666 6.45 19.44 1.97
C ASP A 666 7.43 18.39 1.44
N LYS A 667 8.49 18.09 2.20
CA LYS A 667 9.44 17.02 1.86
C LYS A 667 8.75 15.66 1.78
N TYR A 668 7.82 15.41 2.69
CA TYR A 668 7.09 14.17 2.77
C TYR A 668 6.11 13.98 1.59
N LEU A 669 5.53 15.07 1.07
CA LEU A 669 4.63 15.07 -0.09
C LEU A 669 5.35 15.06 -1.45
N THR A 670 6.68 15.22 -1.47
CA THR A 670 7.45 15.39 -2.70
C THR A 670 7.27 14.20 -3.66
N GLY A 671 6.85 14.49 -4.90
CA GLY A 671 6.65 13.50 -5.96
C GLY A 671 5.35 12.69 -5.87
N LEU A 672 4.56 12.84 -4.80
CA LEU A 672 3.32 12.07 -4.65
C LEU A 672 2.21 12.54 -5.60
N SER A 673 2.16 13.82 -5.93
CA SER A 673 1.20 14.36 -6.90
C SER A 673 1.41 13.82 -8.32
N GLU A 674 2.65 13.54 -8.69
CA GLU A 674 3.02 12.93 -9.96
C GLU A 674 2.68 11.44 -9.95
N LEU A 675 2.91 10.77 -8.80
CA LEU A 675 2.68 9.34 -8.62
C LEU A 675 1.20 8.95 -8.57
N VAL A 676 0.36 9.73 -7.89
CA VAL A 676 -1.10 9.46 -7.79
C VAL A 676 -1.90 10.62 -8.37
N PRO A 677 -1.92 10.76 -9.71
CA PRO A 677 -2.37 11.98 -10.36
C PRO A 677 -3.86 12.28 -10.21
N GLN A 678 -4.65 11.26 -9.88
CA GLN A 678 -6.10 11.28 -9.73
C GLN A 678 -6.55 11.39 -8.27
N ASN A 679 -5.63 11.47 -7.30
CA ASN A 679 -5.97 11.48 -5.89
C ASN A 679 -6.17 12.93 -5.39
N MET A 680 -7.42 13.28 -5.04
CA MET A 680 -7.78 14.63 -4.58
C MET A 680 -7.24 14.94 -3.18
N ASP A 681 -7.14 13.95 -2.29
CA ASP A 681 -6.64 14.15 -0.92
C ASP A 681 -5.19 14.64 -0.92
N ILE A 682 -4.36 14.13 -1.82
CA ILE A 682 -2.98 14.60 -2.02
C ILE A 682 -2.96 16.03 -2.57
N CYS A 683 -3.82 16.37 -3.53
CA CYS A 683 -3.95 17.74 -4.01
C CYS A 683 -4.31 18.70 -2.87
N PHE A 684 -5.27 18.33 -2.02
CA PHE A 684 -5.69 19.11 -0.86
C PHE A 684 -4.59 19.21 0.21
N ALA A 685 -3.89 18.12 0.52
CA ALA A 685 -2.78 18.11 1.45
C ALA A 685 -1.62 19.02 0.99
N ILE A 686 -1.25 18.96 -0.29
CA ILE A 686 -0.22 19.85 -0.87
C ILE A 686 -0.69 21.30 -0.85
N TYR A 687 -1.96 21.56 -1.18
CA TYR A 687 -2.54 22.90 -1.08
C TYR A 687 -2.45 23.45 0.35
N ASP A 688 -2.87 22.68 1.35
CA ASP A 688 -2.93 23.09 2.75
C ASP A 688 -1.54 23.43 3.31
N VAL A 689 -0.51 22.71 2.87
CA VAL A 689 0.90 23.00 3.21
C VAL A 689 1.41 24.23 2.44
N ALA A 690 1.19 24.27 1.12
CA ALA A 690 1.71 25.33 0.25
C ALA A 690 1.16 26.72 0.61
N ILE A 691 -0.14 26.81 0.92
CA ILE A 691 -0.79 28.08 1.29
C ILE A 691 -0.19 28.65 2.58
N ARG A 692 0.06 27.79 3.59
CA ARG A 692 0.67 28.18 4.87
C ARG A 692 2.14 28.57 4.72
N ARG A 693 2.87 27.92 3.80
CA ARG A 693 4.24 28.28 3.41
C ARG A 693 4.31 29.51 2.48
N LYS A 694 3.18 30.16 2.18
CA LYS A 694 3.08 31.31 1.26
C LYS A 694 3.56 31.00 -0.17
N LYS A 695 3.47 29.72 -0.58
CA LYS A 695 3.78 29.25 -1.94
C LYS A 695 2.51 29.25 -2.81
N TYR A 696 1.97 30.43 -3.08
CA TYR A 696 0.65 30.59 -3.70
C TYR A 696 0.52 29.95 -5.09
N LEU A 697 1.56 29.94 -5.92
CA LEU A 697 1.54 29.25 -7.22
C LEU A 697 1.43 27.73 -7.09
N GLN A 698 2.11 27.15 -6.11
CA GLN A 698 1.99 25.72 -5.82
C GLN A 698 0.56 25.40 -5.33
N ALA A 699 0.01 26.25 -4.47
CA ALA A 699 -1.35 26.12 -3.97
C ALA A 699 -2.40 26.19 -5.11
N VAL A 700 -2.38 27.22 -5.95
CA VAL A 700 -3.37 27.35 -7.04
C VAL A 700 -3.25 26.23 -8.07
N ARG A 701 -2.03 25.78 -8.38
CA ARG A 701 -1.79 24.65 -9.30
C ARG A 701 -2.49 23.37 -8.80
N MET A 702 -2.46 23.10 -7.49
CA MET A 702 -3.13 21.95 -6.92
C MET A 702 -4.66 22.07 -6.97
N LEU A 703 -5.21 23.26 -6.75
CA LEU A 703 -6.65 23.49 -6.90
C LEU A 703 -7.12 23.37 -8.35
N MET A 704 -6.35 23.88 -9.32
CA MET A 704 -6.64 23.69 -10.75
C MET A 704 -6.65 22.22 -11.14
N ARG A 705 -5.70 21.45 -10.60
CA ARG A 705 -5.69 20.01 -10.80
C ARG A 705 -6.91 19.34 -10.18
N ALA A 706 -7.21 19.62 -8.91
CA ALA A 706 -8.42 19.09 -8.26
C ALA A 706 -9.70 19.47 -9.02
N HIS A 707 -9.78 20.70 -9.53
CA HIS A 707 -10.91 21.17 -10.36
C HIS A 707 -11.04 20.40 -11.68
N SER A 708 -9.92 19.99 -12.30
CA SER A 708 -9.95 19.13 -13.49
C SER A 708 -10.42 17.69 -13.22
N LEU A 709 -10.35 17.24 -11.95
CA LEU A 709 -10.80 15.92 -11.52
C LEU A 709 -12.28 15.93 -11.14
N ASP A 710 -12.67 16.86 -10.28
CA ASP A 710 -14.06 17.10 -9.86
C ASP A 710 -14.23 18.57 -9.47
N SER A 711 -14.83 19.35 -10.37
CA SER A 711 -15.05 20.78 -10.20
C SER A 711 -16.09 21.12 -9.11
N GLU A 712 -16.91 20.15 -8.71
CA GLU A 712 -18.04 20.33 -7.79
C GLU A 712 -17.74 19.76 -6.39
N HIS A 713 -16.53 19.28 -6.14
CA HIS A 713 -16.16 18.65 -4.87
C HIS A 713 -16.29 19.61 -3.68
N PRO A 714 -16.94 19.22 -2.55
CA PRO A 714 -17.16 20.11 -1.40
C PRO A 714 -15.88 20.69 -0.79
N ASP A 715 -14.84 19.86 -0.61
CA ASP A 715 -13.55 20.33 -0.09
C ASP A 715 -12.77 21.23 -1.08
N LEU A 716 -13.03 21.12 -2.39
CA LEU A 716 -12.47 22.03 -3.39
C LEU A 716 -13.14 23.40 -3.28
N HIS A 717 -14.47 23.43 -3.18
CA HIS A 717 -15.26 24.66 -3.05
C HIS A 717 -14.76 25.54 -1.90
N SER A 718 -14.61 24.95 -0.71
CA SER A 718 -14.13 25.68 0.47
C SER A 718 -12.67 26.18 0.31
N ARG A 719 -11.80 25.42 -0.36
CA ARG A 719 -10.40 25.81 -0.59
C ARG A 719 -10.23 26.86 -1.69
N ILE A 720 -11.08 26.89 -2.71
CA ILE A 720 -11.13 27.98 -3.69
C ILE A 720 -11.46 29.30 -2.98
N ALA A 721 -12.49 29.30 -2.14
CA ALA A 721 -12.86 30.47 -1.35
C ALA A 721 -11.74 30.89 -0.38
N HIS A 722 -11.13 29.92 0.31
CA HIS A 722 -9.99 30.15 1.19
C HIS A 722 -8.81 30.80 0.46
N LEU A 723 -8.42 30.30 -0.73
CA LEU A 723 -7.32 30.86 -1.52
C LEU A 723 -7.63 32.30 -1.93
N ARG A 724 -8.82 32.56 -2.48
CA ARG A 724 -9.22 33.90 -2.94
C ARG A 724 -9.21 34.89 -1.76
N ASN A 725 -9.84 34.53 -0.64
CA ASN A 725 -9.87 35.36 0.56
C ASN A 725 -8.46 35.62 1.12
N THR A 726 -7.60 34.60 1.13
CA THR A 726 -6.22 34.72 1.63
C THR A 726 -5.42 35.71 0.78
N VAL A 727 -5.48 35.58 -0.55
CA VAL A 727 -4.74 36.44 -1.48
C VAL A 727 -5.27 37.87 -1.48
N SER A 728 -6.60 38.07 -1.42
CA SER A 728 -7.20 39.40 -1.34
C SER A 728 -6.93 40.12 -0.02
N SER A 729 -6.67 39.37 1.06
CA SER A 729 -6.39 39.90 2.39
C SER A 729 -4.90 40.19 2.65
N LEU A 730 -4.03 40.00 1.67
CA LEU A 730 -2.60 40.29 1.84
C LEU A 730 -2.36 41.80 2.00
N PRO A 731 -1.45 42.22 2.90
CA PRO A 731 -1.15 43.63 3.12
C PRO A 731 -0.49 44.30 1.91
N GLU A 732 0.28 43.53 1.14
CA GLU A 732 0.94 43.97 -0.08
C GLU A 732 0.62 43.02 -1.24
N PRO A 733 0.45 43.53 -2.48
CA PRO A 733 0.24 42.69 -3.64
C PRO A 733 1.50 41.88 -3.94
N ILE A 734 1.30 40.65 -4.42
CA ILE A 734 2.41 39.77 -4.78
C ILE A 734 3.15 40.35 -5.99
N PRO A 735 4.49 40.54 -5.93
CA PRO A 735 5.26 41.14 -7.02
C PRO A 735 5.21 40.35 -8.34
N ALA A 736 5.44 41.05 -9.45
CA ALA A 736 5.67 40.41 -10.75
C ALA A 736 6.97 39.57 -10.74
N PRO A 737 7.03 38.45 -11.48
CA PRO A 737 6.03 37.95 -12.41
C PRO A 737 4.93 37.08 -11.75
N VAL A 738 5.03 36.80 -10.45
CA VAL A 738 4.17 35.83 -9.76
C VAL A 738 2.73 36.34 -9.58
N GLY A 739 2.57 37.62 -9.20
CA GLY A 739 1.26 38.21 -8.92
C GLY A 739 0.28 38.11 -10.09
N PRO A 740 0.64 38.56 -11.32
CA PRO A 740 -0.24 38.47 -12.48
C PRO A 740 -0.67 37.05 -12.83
N VAL A 741 0.27 36.09 -12.84
CA VAL A 741 -0.01 34.68 -13.15
C VAL A 741 -0.95 34.07 -12.12
N LEU A 742 -0.76 34.38 -10.83
CA LEU A 742 -1.63 33.92 -9.77
C LEU A 742 -3.05 34.50 -9.91
N ALA A 743 -3.17 35.79 -10.22
CA ALA A 743 -4.46 36.44 -10.39
C ALA A 743 -5.25 35.83 -11.57
N GLU A 744 -4.59 35.58 -12.70
CA GLU A 744 -5.18 34.89 -13.85
C GLU A 744 -5.61 33.46 -13.48
N SER A 745 -4.75 32.72 -12.76
CA SER A 745 -5.05 31.35 -12.32
C SER A 745 -6.25 31.31 -11.37
N ILE A 746 -6.36 32.25 -10.43
CA ILE A 746 -7.51 32.35 -9.52
C ILE A 746 -8.78 32.71 -10.30
N ALA A 747 -8.69 33.66 -11.26
CA ALA A 747 -9.82 34.05 -12.08
C ALA A 747 -10.36 32.89 -12.94
N SER A 748 -9.49 31.95 -13.35
CA SER A 748 -9.92 30.73 -14.06
C SER A 748 -10.74 29.77 -13.19
N LEU A 749 -10.51 29.74 -11.88
CA LEU A 749 -11.25 28.92 -10.92
C LEU A 749 -12.53 29.60 -10.43
N LEU A 750 -12.44 30.91 -10.20
CA LEU A 750 -13.54 31.72 -9.72
C LEU A 750 -13.42 33.14 -10.29
N PRO A 751 -14.27 33.50 -11.28
CA PRO A 751 -14.23 34.82 -11.92
C PRO A 751 -14.29 35.98 -10.91
N GLY A 752 -13.51 37.03 -11.17
CA GLY A 752 -13.39 38.19 -10.28
C GLY A 752 -14.70 38.92 -10.02
N GLU A 753 -15.64 38.87 -10.96
CA GLU A 753 -16.96 39.50 -10.90
C GLU A 753 -17.90 38.82 -9.90
N ILE A 754 -17.67 37.54 -9.58
CA ILE A 754 -18.49 36.77 -8.64
C ILE A 754 -17.95 37.00 -7.23
N SER A 755 -18.80 37.51 -6.32
CA SER A 755 -18.44 37.65 -4.91
C SER A 755 -18.38 36.29 -4.22
N LEU A 756 -17.66 36.18 -3.10
CA LEU A 756 -17.57 34.91 -2.36
C LEU A 756 -18.93 34.49 -1.77
N GLU A 757 -19.79 35.43 -1.40
CA GLU A 757 -21.15 35.21 -0.93
C GLU A 757 -22.04 34.64 -2.05
N LEU A 758 -21.95 35.21 -3.26
CA LEU A 758 -22.68 34.72 -4.42
C LEU A 758 -22.19 33.33 -4.83
N PHE A 759 -20.86 33.13 -4.86
CA PHE A 759 -20.24 31.82 -5.12
C PHE A 759 -20.74 30.76 -4.14
N ASN A 760 -20.78 31.10 -2.85
CA ASN A 760 -21.18 30.17 -1.81
C ASN A 760 -22.68 29.83 -1.84
N SER A 761 -23.53 30.83 -2.10
CA SER A 761 -24.99 30.63 -2.19
C SER A 761 -25.39 29.85 -3.45
N GLN A 762 -24.77 30.11 -4.59
CA GLN A 762 -25.00 29.33 -5.83
C GLN A 762 -24.63 27.85 -5.66
N TYR A 763 -23.50 27.57 -4.98
CA TYR A 763 -23.09 26.20 -4.71
C TYR A 763 -24.12 25.45 -3.84
N LEU A 764 -24.61 26.07 -2.78
CA LEU A 764 -25.65 25.48 -1.93
C LEU A 764 -26.98 25.30 -2.66
N GLN A 765 -27.39 26.25 -3.52
CA GLN A 765 -28.61 26.11 -4.32
C GLN A 765 -28.54 24.90 -5.25
N LYS A 766 -27.37 24.67 -5.87
CA LYS A 766 -27.13 23.54 -6.77
C LYS A 766 -27.09 22.20 -6.04
N HIS A 767 -26.53 22.16 -4.83
CA HIS A 767 -26.27 20.93 -4.06
C HIS A 767 -27.03 20.86 -2.73
N SER A 768 -28.25 21.43 -2.69
CA SER A 768 -29.02 21.61 -1.44
C SER A 768 -29.39 20.32 -0.70
N SER A 769 -29.40 19.17 -1.38
CA SER A 769 -29.64 17.86 -0.79
C SER A 769 -28.38 17.17 -0.25
N SER A 770 -27.19 17.72 -0.50
CA SER A 770 -25.91 17.13 -0.09
C SER A 770 -25.46 17.66 1.28
N SER A 771 -25.33 16.76 2.25
CA SER A 771 -24.82 17.08 3.59
C SER A 771 -23.39 17.66 3.55
N MET A 772 -22.52 17.11 2.71
CA MET A 772 -21.15 17.60 2.58
C MET A 772 -21.07 18.96 1.86
N ALA A 773 -21.99 19.26 0.95
CA ALA A 773 -22.06 20.59 0.35
C ALA A 773 -22.48 21.66 1.36
N ILE A 774 -23.37 21.32 2.30
CA ILE A 774 -23.74 22.19 3.43
C ILE A 774 -22.54 22.45 4.34
N VAL A 775 -21.73 21.43 4.63
CA VAL A 775 -20.48 21.60 5.40
C VAL A 775 -19.50 22.53 4.67
N ALA A 776 -19.33 22.37 3.36
CA ALA A 776 -18.51 23.26 2.57
C ALA A 776 -19.04 24.71 2.59
N HIS A 777 -20.37 24.88 2.51
CA HIS A 777 -21.01 26.18 2.61
C HIS A 777 -20.75 26.85 3.98
N ALA A 778 -20.87 26.09 5.07
CA ALA A 778 -20.55 26.54 6.42
C ALA A 778 -19.08 26.94 6.58
N LYS A 779 -18.14 26.15 6.04
CA LYS A 779 -16.70 26.47 6.02
C LYS A 779 -16.43 27.80 5.31
N VAL A 780 -17.09 28.05 4.17
CA VAL A 780 -16.94 29.32 3.45
C VAL A 780 -17.55 30.48 4.23
N ALA A 781 -18.71 30.31 4.87
CA ALA A 781 -19.28 31.32 5.76
C ALA A 781 -18.33 31.67 6.91
N GLN A 782 -17.66 30.67 7.49
CA GLN A 782 -16.62 30.90 8.51
C GLN A 782 -15.42 31.68 7.96
N ILE A 783 -14.95 31.37 6.74
CA ILE A 783 -13.87 32.13 6.06
C ILE A 783 -14.25 33.61 5.89
N LEU A 784 -15.53 33.87 5.61
CA LEU A 784 -16.11 35.22 5.51
C LEU A 784 -16.41 35.87 6.87
N LYS A 785 -16.03 35.22 7.98
CA LYS A 785 -16.23 35.70 9.36
C LYS A 785 -17.71 35.89 9.74
N ALA A 786 -18.60 35.04 9.22
CA ALA A 786 -19.98 34.99 9.70
C ALA A 786 -20.03 34.67 11.22
N PRO A 787 -21.03 35.18 11.96
CA PRO A 787 -21.22 34.84 13.36
C PRO A 787 -21.35 33.32 13.57
N GLN A 788 -20.83 32.80 14.68
CA GLN A 788 -20.84 31.37 14.97
C GLN A 788 -22.26 30.78 14.99
N ASP A 789 -23.24 31.51 15.52
CA ASP A 789 -24.66 31.10 15.53
C ASP A 789 -25.23 30.90 14.12
N GLU A 790 -24.76 31.67 13.14
CA GLU A 790 -25.17 31.54 11.73
C GLU A 790 -24.55 30.27 11.12
N VAL A 791 -23.25 30.05 11.34
CA VAL A 791 -22.54 28.84 10.87
C VAL A 791 -23.16 27.58 11.47
N ASP A 792 -23.46 27.59 12.76
CA ASP A 792 -24.14 26.49 13.44
C ASP A 792 -25.54 26.27 12.85
N SER A 793 -26.30 27.35 12.61
CA SER A 793 -27.63 27.24 12.00
C SER A 793 -27.59 26.66 10.59
N ILE A 794 -26.58 26.97 9.79
CA ILE A 794 -26.32 26.35 8.48
C ILE A 794 -26.06 24.85 8.68
N LEU A 795 -25.17 24.46 9.58
CA LEU A 795 -24.84 23.04 9.81
C LEU A 795 -26.06 22.25 10.28
N PHE A 796 -26.94 22.82 11.10
CA PHE A 796 -28.17 22.17 11.54
C PHE A 796 -29.17 21.92 10.40
N THR A 797 -29.04 22.57 9.24
CA THR A 797 -29.89 22.28 8.08
C THR A 797 -29.71 20.87 7.55
N VAL A 798 -28.58 20.20 7.82
CA VAL A 798 -28.36 18.80 7.41
C VAL A 798 -29.37 17.83 8.04
N LEU A 799 -29.98 18.21 9.17
CA LEU A 799 -30.99 17.41 9.86
C LEU A 799 -32.38 17.50 9.19
N LYS A 800 -32.60 18.46 8.29
CA LYS A 800 -33.90 18.73 7.65
C LYS A 800 -34.06 17.93 6.35
N GLU A 801 -35.28 17.58 6.00
CA GLU A 801 -35.59 17.03 4.68
C GLU A 801 -35.52 18.13 3.60
N PRO A 802 -35.07 17.84 2.36
CA PRO A 802 -34.75 16.53 1.78
C PRO A 802 -33.24 16.15 1.82
N VAL A 803 -32.48 16.62 2.81
CA VAL A 803 -31.02 16.38 2.86
C VAL A 803 -30.68 14.91 3.09
N GLN A 804 -29.80 14.37 2.26
CA GLN A 804 -29.23 13.04 2.40
C GLN A 804 -28.15 13.06 3.48
N LEU A 805 -28.49 12.52 4.66
CA LEU A 805 -27.60 12.45 5.80
C LEU A 805 -27.45 11.00 6.27
N ASP A 806 -26.25 10.47 6.11
CA ASP A 806 -25.81 9.23 6.76
C ASP A 806 -25.06 9.52 8.06
N HIS A 807 -24.71 8.46 8.79
CA HIS A 807 -24.04 8.56 10.08
C HIS A 807 -22.59 9.05 9.96
N GLU A 808 -21.90 8.81 8.83
CA GLU A 808 -20.52 9.26 8.62
C GLU A 808 -20.49 10.77 8.39
N ALA A 809 -21.36 11.29 7.53
CA ALA A 809 -21.54 12.73 7.31
C ALA A 809 -22.02 13.45 8.58
N ALA A 810 -22.97 12.88 9.32
CA ALA A 810 -23.42 13.44 10.59
C ALA A 810 -22.29 13.49 11.64
N PHE A 811 -21.45 12.46 11.70
CA PHE A 811 -20.28 12.44 12.58
C PHE A 811 -19.22 13.47 12.16
N ALA A 812 -19.03 13.71 10.85
CA ALA A 812 -18.16 14.76 10.34
C ALA A 812 -18.66 16.16 10.74
N VAL A 813 -19.97 16.41 10.64
CA VAL A 813 -20.59 17.67 11.10
C VAL A 813 -20.38 17.86 12.60
N LEU A 814 -20.64 16.83 13.41
CA LEU A 814 -20.43 16.88 14.86
C LEU A 814 -18.95 17.15 15.20
N SER A 815 -18.02 16.50 14.49
CA SER A 815 -16.58 16.71 14.67
C SER A 815 -16.19 18.15 14.38
N TYR A 816 -16.71 18.72 13.27
CA TYR A 816 -16.45 20.12 12.91
C TYR A 816 -17.04 21.10 13.92
N LEU A 817 -18.26 20.86 14.44
CA LEU A 817 -18.83 21.66 15.52
C LEU A 817 -17.96 21.65 16.79
N LYS A 818 -17.39 20.49 17.15
CA LYS A 818 -16.46 20.34 18.27
C LYS A 818 -15.14 21.07 18.01
N GLU A 819 -14.57 20.96 16.81
CA GLU A 819 -13.34 21.67 16.41
C GLU A 819 -13.49 23.20 16.52
N MET A 820 -14.67 23.72 16.17
CA MET A 820 -14.99 25.14 16.33
C MET A 820 -15.38 25.55 17.76
N ASN A 821 -15.34 24.62 18.72
CA ASN A 821 -15.84 24.83 20.08
C ASN A 821 -17.27 25.39 20.15
N SER A 822 -18.17 24.92 19.28
CA SER A 822 -19.59 25.34 19.28
C SER A 822 -20.31 24.89 20.56
N SER A 823 -21.06 25.81 21.16
CA SER A 823 -21.95 25.53 22.30
C SER A 823 -23.12 24.62 21.93
N ARG A 824 -23.44 24.47 20.64
CA ARG A 824 -24.55 23.69 20.10
C ARG A 824 -24.14 22.28 19.64
N ALA A 825 -22.87 21.90 19.82
CA ALA A 825 -22.38 20.57 19.45
C ALA A 825 -23.16 19.45 20.18
N GLU A 826 -23.53 19.67 21.44
CA GLU A 826 -24.28 18.69 22.23
C GLU A 826 -25.75 18.58 21.81
N GLU A 827 -26.38 19.71 21.48
CA GLU A 827 -27.73 19.75 20.88
C GLU A 827 -27.76 18.93 19.57
N PHE A 828 -26.75 19.12 18.71
CA PHE A 828 -26.62 18.37 17.47
C PHE A 828 -26.39 16.87 17.71
N ARG A 829 -25.55 16.50 18.68
CA ARG A 829 -25.30 15.09 19.06
C ARG A 829 -26.60 14.39 19.45
N ILE A 830 -27.41 15.01 20.31
CA ILE A 830 -28.69 14.46 20.78
C ILE A 830 -29.63 14.22 19.59
N ALA A 831 -29.77 15.21 18.70
CA ALA A 831 -30.61 15.06 17.50
C ALA A 831 -30.13 13.92 16.57
N CYS A 832 -28.82 13.74 16.42
CA CYS A 832 -28.26 12.61 15.68
C CYS A 832 -28.50 11.27 16.38
N ASN A 833 -28.40 11.22 17.71
CA ASN A 833 -28.66 10.00 18.47
C ASN A 833 -30.12 9.51 18.31
N ASP A 834 -31.07 10.44 18.28
CA ASP A 834 -32.49 10.13 18.06
C ASP A 834 -32.77 9.67 16.63
N ARG A 835 -32.11 10.29 15.63
CA ARG A 835 -32.26 9.94 14.21
C ARG A 835 -31.63 8.59 13.87
N PHE A 836 -30.45 8.30 14.43
CA PHE A 836 -29.68 7.10 14.13
C PHE A 836 -29.77 6.08 15.28
N GLU A 837 -30.96 5.52 15.48
CA GLU A 837 -31.28 4.63 16.63
C GLU A 837 -30.28 3.48 16.87
N LEU A 838 -29.69 2.94 15.79
CA LEU A 838 -28.72 1.83 15.87
C LEU A 838 -27.29 2.31 16.14
N SER A 839 -26.98 3.58 15.90
CA SER A 839 -25.61 4.11 15.96
C SER A 839 -25.16 4.30 17.40
N THR A 840 -23.90 3.96 17.69
CA THR A 840 -23.24 4.29 18.96
C THR A 840 -22.28 5.48 18.84
N LEU A 841 -22.10 6.04 17.65
CA LEU A 841 -21.25 7.23 17.42
C LEU A 841 -21.74 8.50 18.12
N PHE A 842 -23.04 8.57 18.40
CA PHE A 842 -23.70 9.75 18.97
C PHE A 842 -24.08 9.55 20.43
N ARG A 843 -23.62 8.49 21.09
CA ARG A 843 -23.85 8.24 22.52
C ARG A 843 -23.02 9.20 23.37
N SER A 844 -23.42 9.38 24.64
CA SER A 844 -22.61 10.16 25.59
C SER A 844 -21.30 9.43 25.92
N ASP A 845 -20.29 10.16 26.39
CA ASP A 845 -19.02 9.56 26.79
C ASP A 845 -19.19 8.52 27.92
N GLU A 846 -20.16 8.75 28.81
CA GLU A 846 -20.52 7.80 29.89
C GLU A 846 -21.15 6.50 29.35
N GLU A 847 -22.04 6.61 28.37
CA GLU A 847 -22.64 5.46 27.67
C GLU A 847 -21.58 4.67 26.90
N ILE A 848 -20.67 5.36 26.20
CA ILE A 848 -19.56 4.73 25.47
C ILE A 848 -18.64 4.00 26.45
N ALA A 849 -18.29 4.62 27.58
CA ALA A 849 -17.48 3.99 28.62
C ALA A 849 -18.18 2.77 29.25
N ALA A 850 -19.50 2.79 29.38
CA ALA A 850 -20.28 1.63 29.83
C ALA A 850 -20.27 0.50 28.78
N LEU A 851 -20.42 0.81 27.49
CA LEU A 851 -20.32 -0.16 26.40
C LEU A 851 -18.94 -0.82 26.37
N GLN A 852 -17.86 -0.05 26.52
CA GLN A 852 -16.49 -0.58 26.57
C GLN A 852 -16.27 -1.50 27.78
N ARG A 853 -16.72 -1.11 28.98
CA ARG A 853 -16.65 -1.94 30.19
C ARG A 853 -17.40 -3.27 30.05
N SER A 854 -18.61 -3.22 29.49
CA SER A 854 -19.40 -4.44 29.31
C SER A 854 -18.73 -5.45 28.36
N PHE A 855 -17.94 -4.99 27.40
CA PHE A 855 -17.13 -5.89 26.56
C PHE A 855 -16.02 -6.56 27.38
N THR A 856 -15.28 -5.81 28.21
CA THR A 856 -14.22 -6.38 29.05
C THR A 856 -14.77 -7.38 30.07
N GLU A 857 -15.92 -7.10 30.68
CA GLU A 857 -16.56 -7.99 31.65
C GLU A 857 -17.10 -9.28 31.00
N SER A 858 -17.62 -9.20 29.77
CA SER A 858 -18.02 -10.38 29.00
C SER A 858 -16.83 -11.24 28.52
N GLY A 859 -15.60 -10.71 28.58
CA GLY A 859 -14.36 -11.39 28.17
C GLY A 859 -13.71 -12.25 29.27
N GLU A 860 -14.13 -12.10 30.54
CA GLU A 860 -13.67 -12.88 31.68
C GLU A 860 -14.79 -13.80 32.21
N SER A 861 -15.10 -14.85 31.46
CA SER A 861 -15.58 -16.10 32.07
C SER A 861 -14.77 -17.28 31.54
N PRO A 862 -13.63 -17.60 32.16
CA PRO A 862 -13.12 -18.96 32.17
C PRO A 862 -13.90 -19.73 33.24
N ALA A 863 -15.20 -19.98 33.01
CA ALA A 863 -15.95 -20.90 33.84
C ALA A 863 -15.84 -22.30 33.21
N ASP A 864 -14.97 -23.08 33.83
CA ASP A 864 -15.07 -24.52 34.08
C ASP A 864 -15.53 -25.43 32.94
N GLY A 865 -14.68 -26.41 32.65
CA GLY A 865 -15.10 -27.62 31.97
C GLY A 865 -16.18 -28.33 32.77
N GLU A 866 -17.43 -28.02 32.46
CA GLU A 866 -18.53 -28.95 32.63
C GLU A 866 -18.99 -29.38 31.23
N ALA A 867 -18.82 -30.68 31.01
CA ALA A 867 -19.37 -31.38 29.88
C ALA A 867 -20.86 -31.05 29.76
N LEU A 868 -21.28 -30.57 28.60
CA LEU A 868 -22.66 -30.70 28.16
C LEU A 868 -22.93 -32.20 27.92
N GLU A 869 -23.23 -32.90 29.00
CA GLU A 869 -23.93 -34.18 28.95
C GLU A 869 -25.30 -33.96 28.30
N THR A 870 -25.50 -34.67 27.20
CA THR A 870 -26.74 -35.15 26.59
C THR A 870 -28.06 -34.87 27.32
N VAL A 871 -29.04 -34.34 26.57
CA VAL A 871 -30.40 -34.91 26.57
C VAL A 871 -30.84 -35.10 25.11
N VAL A 872 -31.29 -36.33 24.87
CA VAL A 872 -31.73 -36.97 23.61
C VAL A 872 -32.76 -36.17 22.83
#